data_AF-A0A7S0EDJ1-F1
#
_entry.id   AF-A0A7S0EDJ1-F1
#
_cell.length_a   1.000
_cell.length_b   1.000
_cell.length_c   1.000
_cell.angle_alpha   90.00
_cell.angle_beta   90.00
_cell.angle_gamma   90.00
#
_symmetry.space_group_name_H-M   'P 1'
#
loop_
_entity.id
_entity.type
_entity.pdbx_description
1 polymer ?
#
loop_
_entity_poly.entity_id
_entity_poly.type
_entity_poly.pdbx_seq_one_letter_code
_entity_poly.pdbx_strand_id
1 'polypeptide(L)'
;MDERAQSPEKQSSKTAQQVPAPLSHCPAFEVQTENGKLLVKADEKTAYVFLVLSEDQNLEDLIAKSSFGSFFRAVPQQTHFVFGAQESSMKKLRSMREQMQKTSGYEEVKKQLHFMTEAIQPRCLLKKDACEKQYYENLVYQAVNEWGGVEPSLSISWSENGVVHSKQFDAKGDTGWLPPIRELLQEKNELLEFANWGGLACDDTEVPEENVEGKIAIVQRGKCAFFKKVQLLQSHGARAIAIVNSEDGDMVSLSCGSPDPCEDAGLKIPAVMLSKEAGEEILQLLKKGVTVTNIFSLKNAIQHFVGLDHFSRLREVGQIPPRGAEESFALTYLALEGEYYSYERNLEQKLSQPNSLVVPVLEKSKQKESGLLFGGGSGLYSVIELPDEATMKEFDKLEVYSSLDCPGEADKNCGEWDYVVQLLLCKANPKTLKQVAWGRATSVGSCDFEVGRFVTPYARPGKWVIDATATLPLLLGGGRHYFLLKQPYWSQQNYLADVRFIFSSSEIHEQPLVSIPLFRGGIFDQGYNSRHQPMHIDIPYITSRAEIHSVITGHGWGEDSENCAEFCVTQHQFRLRQGLEIDGETYASSEEHVYETSLEGAGSEMGCARQVSTGVTPNQYGTWQFGRAGWCPGSAISPWVVDVTSSVKPGLQAIISYSGLFNDSQYDPAACVGDDCVDQGFPAEIRMRSYLVIYGRKQPSSKAQAERGASSPKLRGISRMEVSSSEQGVWSGAGLAGSVSFCFVILLGLISFHLYRRRATR
;
A
#
# COMPACT_ATOMS: atom_id res chain seq x y z
N MET A 1 34.61 -31.50 53.21
CA MET A 1 35.13 -31.75 51.86
C MET A 1 34.02 -31.38 50.89
N ASP A 2 33.55 -30.13 50.87
CA ASP A 2 34.30 -28.91 50.53
C ASP A 2 35.07 -29.09 49.23
N GLU A 3 34.58 -28.49 48.14
CA GLU A 3 35.11 -27.20 47.74
C GLU A 3 34.13 -26.41 46.85
N ARG A 4 33.91 -25.17 47.28
CA ARG A 4 33.27 -24.06 46.59
C ARG A 4 34.18 -23.56 45.46
N ALA A 5 33.58 -23.14 44.35
CA ALA A 5 34.08 -22.01 43.58
C ALA A 5 32.90 -21.11 43.21
N GLN A 6 32.79 -20.00 43.93
CA GLN A 6 31.84 -18.92 43.71
C GLN A 6 32.17 -18.20 42.40
N SER A 7 31.19 -18.03 41.52
CA SER A 7 31.29 -17.10 40.39
C SER A 7 31.15 -15.66 40.89
N PRO A 8 31.92 -14.69 40.37
CA PRO A 8 31.90 -13.33 40.90
C PRO A 8 30.62 -12.60 40.50
N GLU A 9 29.92 -12.05 41.50
CA GLU A 9 28.96 -10.97 41.32
C GLU A 9 29.66 -9.78 40.65
N LYS A 10 29.47 -9.61 39.35
CA LYS A 10 29.62 -8.30 38.72
C LYS A 10 28.35 -7.53 38.96
N GLN A 11 28.41 -6.63 39.94
CA GLN A 11 27.52 -5.46 40.03
C GLN A 11 27.55 -4.73 38.69
N SER A 12 26.56 -5.01 37.84
CA SER A 12 26.24 -4.17 36.70
C SER A 12 25.73 -2.85 37.27
N SER A 13 26.58 -1.83 37.17
CA SER A 13 26.20 -0.45 37.36
C SER A 13 24.97 -0.17 36.50
N LYS A 14 23.86 0.16 37.18
CA LYS A 14 22.66 0.73 36.57
C LYS A 14 23.03 2.06 35.89
N THR A 15 23.49 1.98 34.66
CA THR A 15 23.28 3.02 33.67
C THR A 15 22.33 2.40 32.68
N ALA A 16 21.04 2.40 33.05
CA ALA A 16 20.00 2.24 32.06
C ALA A 16 20.20 3.39 31.06
N GLN A 17 20.80 3.10 29.91
CA GLN A 17 20.42 3.79 28.70
C GLN A 17 18.92 3.53 28.56
N GLN A 18 18.13 4.44 29.15
CA GLN A 18 16.75 4.61 28.79
C GLN A 18 16.77 4.97 27.31
N VAL A 19 16.62 3.94 26.48
CA VAL A 19 16.09 4.08 25.13
C VAL A 19 14.80 4.89 25.30
N PRO A 20 14.65 6.07 24.65
CA PRO A 20 13.42 6.84 24.76
C PRO A 20 12.24 5.94 24.39
N ALA A 21 11.17 6.01 25.18
CA ALA A 21 9.90 5.38 24.82
C ALA A 21 9.47 5.88 23.43
N PRO A 22 8.82 5.05 22.59
CA PRO A 22 8.50 5.43 21.23
C PRO A 22 7.69 6.73 21.24
N LEU A 23 8.16 7.70 20.44
CA LEU A 23 7.57 9.02 20.13
C LEU A 23 6.15 8.86 19.54
N SER A 24 5.19 8.33 20.30
CA SER A 24 3.93 7.85 19.73
C SER A 24 2.70 8.60 20.23
N HIS A 25 2.76 9.28 21.38
CA HIS A 25 1.68 10.12 21.87
C HIS A 25 2.24 11.43 22.40
N CYS A 26 1.87 12.54 21.76
CA CYS A 26 2.27 13.88 22.17
C CYS A 26 1.29 14.45 23.20
N PRO A 27 1.71 14.76 24.44
CA PRO A 27 0.85 15.48 25.38
C PRO A 27 0.53 16.88 24.83
N ALA A 28 -0.56 17.47 25.32
CA ALA A 28 -0.93 18.82 24.92
C ALA A 28 0.15 19.84 25.31
N PHE A 29 0.43 20.79 24.43
CA PHE A 29 1.41 21.86 24.64
C PHE A 29 0.93 23.17 24.05
N GLU A 30 1.58 24.27 24.41
CA GLU A 30 1.18 25.59 23.95
C GLU A 30 2.22 26.20 23.02
N VAL A 31 1.73 26.91 22.00
CA VAL A 31 2.54 27.63 21.02
C VAL A 31 2.12 29.10 21.02
N GLN A 32 3.10 30.00 21.07
CA GLN A 32 2.83 31.43 20.91
C GLN A 32 2.66 31.75 19.43
N THR A 33 1.48 32.27 19.08
CA THR A 33 1.14 32.62 17.70
C THR A 33 0.65 34.07 17.65
N GLU A 34 0.61 34.64 16.45
CA GLU A 34 0.08 36.00 16.27
C GLU A 34 -1.41 36.13 16.62
N ASN A 35 -2.16 35.01 16.55
CA ASN A 35 -3.56 34.94 16.96
C ASN A 35 -3.73 34.74 18.48
N GLY A 36 -2.63 34.82 19.25
CA GLY A 36 -2.57 34.53 20.66
C GLY A 36 -2.01 33.14 20.94
N LYS A 37 -2.22 32.66 22.17
CA LYS A 37 -1.70 31.38 22.64
C LYS A 37 -2.54 30.23 22.07
N LEU A 38 -1.94 29.38 21.24
CA LEU A 38 -2.55 28.17 20.71
C LEU A 38 -2.26 27.00 21.65
N LEU A 39 -3.29 26.39 22.22
CA LEU A 39 -3.16 25.07 22.85
C LEU A 39 -3.22 24.01 21.75
N VAL A 40 -2.08 23.38 21.46
CA VAL A 40 -2.00 22.20 20.59
C VAL A 40 -2.41 21.00 21.41
N LYS A 41 -3.60 20.48 21.13
CA LYS A 41 -4.12 19.26 21.73
C LYS A 41 -4.88 18.53 20.65
N ALA A 42 -4.23 17.54 20.04
CA ALA A 42 -4.93 16.71 19.09
C ALA A 42 -5.95 15.82 19.82
N ASP A 43 -7.12 15.70 19.21
CA ASP A 43 -8.21 14.88 19.68
C ASP A 43 -9.01 14.38 18.48
N GLU A 44 -10.06 13.61 18.75
CA GLU A 44 -10.91 13.07 17.69
C GLU A 44 -11.47 14.15 16.75
N LYS A 45 -11.43 15.44 17.11
CA LYS A 45 -11.93 16.55 16.28
C LYS A 45 -10.84 17.34 15.59
N THR A 46 -9.59 17.27 16.05
CA THR A 46 -8.54 18.21 15.66
C THR A 46 -7.22 17.50 15.37
N ALA A 47 -6.66 17.75 14.19
CA ALA A 47 -5.30 17.37 13.81
C ALA A 47 -4.43 18.61 13.54
N TYR A 48 -3.11 18.46 13.56
CA TYR A 48 -2.16 19.55 13.31
C TYR A 48 -1.08 19.14 12.32
N VAL A 49 -0.74 20.03 11.39
CA VAL A 49 0.41 19.90 10.50
C VAL A 49 1.34 21.09 10.72
N PHE A 50 2.61 20.83 10.99
CA PHE A 50 3.62 21.82 11.27
C PHE A 50 4.52 22.00 10.05
N LEU A 51 4.72 23.26 9.65
CA LEU A 51 5.74 23.67 8.67
C LEU A 51 6.82 24.46 9.40
N VAL A 52 8.09 24.04 9.29
CA VAL A 52 9.23 24.71 9.91
C VAL A 52 10.22 25.20 8.85
N LEU A 53 10.30 26.53 8.71
CA LEU A 53 11.26 27.17 7.79
C LEU A 53 12.67 27.23 8.40
N SER A 54 13.69 26.93 7.60
CA SER A 54 15.11 27.14 7.93
C SER A 54 15.88 27.72 6.75
N GLU A 55 17.14 28.12 6.99
CA GLU A 55 18.03 28.61 5.93
C GLU A 55 18.56 27.50 5.04
N ASP A 56 18.64 26.26 5.54
CA ASP A 56 19.09 25.09 4.77
C ASP A 56 18.10 24.65 3.69
N GLN A 57 16.94 25.31 3.57
CA GLN A 57 15.99 25.03 2.50
C GLN A 57 15.99 26.07 1.39
N ASN A 58 15.94 25.57 0.16
CA ASN A 58 15.41 26.31 -0.97
C ASN A 58 13.87 26.20 -1.03
N LEU A 59 13.17 26.66 0.03
CA LEU A 59 11.70 26.71 0.07
C LEU A 59 11.11 27.84 -0.77
N GLU A 60 11.92 28.68 -1.41
CA GLU A 60 11.40 29.80 -2.21
C GLU A 60 10.50 29.30 -3.34
N ASP A 61 10.82 28.14 -3.91
CA ASP A 61 10.05 27.47 -4.95
C ASP A 61 8.76 26.83 -4.39
N LEU A 62 8.80 26.26 -3.17
CA LEU A 62 7.63 25.73 -2.46
C LEU A 62 6.65 26.82 -1.97
N ILE A 63 7.18 28.00 -1.63
CA ILE A 63 6.43 29.16 -1.10
C ILE A 63 6.17 30.17 -2.24
N ALA A 64 6.00 29.68 -3.46
CA ALA A 64 5.53 30.49 -4.57
C ALA A 64 4.07 30.91 -4.33
N LYS A 65 3.74 32.17 -4.64
CA LYS A 65 2.38 32.73 -4.50
C LYS A 65 1.29 31.88 -5.19
N SER A 66 1.65 31.16 -6.25
CA SER A 66 0.78 30.25 -7.00
C SER A 66 0.23 29.09 -6.14
N SER A 67 0.98 28.64 -5.13
CA SER A 67 0.62 27.48 -4.30
C SER A 67 -0.42 27.78 -3.21
N PHE A 68 -0.56 29.04 -2.79
CA PHE A 68 -1.48 29.38 -1.69
C PHE A 68 -2.95 29.19 -2.06
N GLY A 69 -3.34 29.56 -3.28
CA GLY A 69 -4.74 29.46 -3.70
C GLY A 69 -5.23 28.01 -3.80
N SER A 70 -4.39 27.11 -4.32
CA SER A 70 -4.67 25.67 -4.37
C SER A 70 -4.69 25.06 -2.97
N PHE A 71 -3.71 25.44 -2.12
CA PHE A 71 -3.68 25.04 -0.71
C PHE A 71 -4.96 25.41 0.04
N PHE A 72 -5.43 26.67 -0.04
CA PHE A 72 -6.64 27.11 0.69
C PHE A 72 -7.89 26.33 0.30
N ARG A 73 -8.02 25.93 -0.97
CA ARG A 73 -9.14 25.09 -1.42
C ARG A 73 -9.08 23.66 -0.89
N ALA A 74 -7.89 23.20 -0.52
CA ALA A 74 -7.65 21.83 -0.05
C ALA A 74 -7.63 21.72 1.49
N VAL A 75 -7.54 22.82 2.24
CA VAL A 75 -7.48 22.80 3.71
C VAL A 75 -8.70 22.05 4.29
N PRO A 76 -8.50 20.91 4.98
CA PRO A 76 -9.60 20.12 5.53
C PRO A 76 -10.08 20.74 6.85
N GLN A 77 -11.41 20.74 7.08
CA GLN A 77 -12.06 21.48 8.18
C GLN A 77 -11.51 21.19 9.59
N GLN A 78 -10.98 19.99 9.81
CA GLN A 78 -10.58 19.49 11.13
C GLN A 78 -9.06 19.49 11.34
N THR A 79 -8.30 20.07 10.41
CA THR A 79 -6.85 20.21 10.51
C THR A 79 -6.45 21.67 10.67
N HIS A 80 -5.50 21.91 11.57
CA HIS A 80 -4.85 23.20 11.74
C HIS A 80 -3.40 23.15 11.23
N PHE A 81 -2.94 24.23 10.63
CA PHE A 81 -1.59 24.37 10.08
C PHE A 81 -0.81 25.36 10.93
N VAL A 82 0.33 24.93 11.46
CA VAL A 82 1.19 25.73 12.32
C VAL A 82 2.49 26.03 11.57
N PHE A 83 2.70 27.29 11.25
CA PHE A 83 3.86 27.78 10.53
C PHE A 83 4.88 28.36 11.52
N GLY A 84 6.02 27.71 11.63
CA GLY A 84 7.15 28.12 12.45
C GLY A 84 8.41 28.35 11.60
N ALA A 85 9.43 28.92 12.21
CA ALA A 85 10.72 29.12 11.57
C ALA A 85 11.85 29.13 12.61
N GLN A 86 13.05 28.78 12.15
CA GLN A 86 14.27 29.07 12.91
C GLN A 86 14.53 30.57 12.97
N GLU A 87 15.39 30.99 13.90
CA GLU A 87 15.67 32.41 14.16
C GLU A 87 16.08 33.18 12.91
N SER A 88 16.97 32.60 12.11
CA SER A 88 17.43 33.15 10.83
C SER A 88 16.31 33.27 9.78
N SER A 89 15.24 32.47 9.89
CA SER A 89 14.14 32.39 8.93
C SER A 89 12.85 33.07 9.38
N MET A 90 12.81 33.71 10.55
CA MET A 90 11.61 34.42 11.04
C MET A 90 11.13 35.54 10.11
N LYS A 91 12.05 36.19 9.37
CA LYS A 91 11.67 37.19 8.36
C LYS A 91 10.96 36.54 7.16
N LYS A 92 11.40 35.36 6.73
CA LYS A 92 10.76 34.58 5.66
C LYS A 92 9.34 34.20 6.06
N LEU A 93 9.14 33.74 7.31
CA LEU A 93 7.81 33.41 7.85
C LEU A 93 6.83 34.60 7.77
N ARG A 94 7.27 35.79 8.18
CA ARG A 94 6.44 37.01 8.11
C ARG A 94 6.08 37.36 6.67
N SER A 95 7.04 37.25 5.74
CA SER A 95 6.81 37.52 4.32
C SER A 95 5.80 36.52 3.72
N MET A 96 5.98 35.22 3.97
CA MET A 96 5.04 34.18 3.53
C MET A 96 3.62 34.48 4.00
N ARG A 97 3.44 34.78 5.28
CA ARG A 97 2.15 35.15 5.85
C ARG A 97 1.50 36.34 5.13
N GLU A 98 2.26 37.41 4.90
CA GLU A 98 1.74 38.61 4.21
C GLU A 98 1.30 38.29 2.78
N GLN A 99 1.97 37.36 2.10
CA GLN A 99 1.57 36.89 0.78
C GLN A 99 0.31 36.02 0.84
N MET A 100 0.21 35.12 1.83
CA MET A 100 -0.98 34.30 2.07
C MET A 100 -2.21 35.18 2.33
N GLN A 101 -2.09 36.19 3.19
CA GLN A 101 -3.17 37.15 3.50
C GLN A 101 -3.68 37.93 2.29
N LYS A 102 -2.82 38.17 1.30
CA LYS A 102 -3.16 38.87 0.04
C LYS A 102 -3.73 37.94 -1.03
N THR A 103 -3.82 36.64 -0.76
CA THR A 103 -4.26 35.64 -1.74
C THR A 103 -5.72 35.26 -1.51
N SER A 104 -6.50 35.16 -2.61
CA SER A 104 -7.91 34.78 -2.55
C SER A 104 -8.12 33.41 -1.90
N GLY A 105 -9.14 33.29 -1.05
CA GLY A 105 -9.42 32.09 -0.25
C GLY A 105 -8.85 32.11 1.17
N TYR A 106 -7.90 32.99 1.50
CA TYR A 106 -7.30 33.06 2.84
C TYR A 106 -8.34 33.26 3.96
N GLU A 107 -9.30 34.14 3.75
CA GLU A 107 -10.33 34.47 4.75
C GLU A 107 -11.22 33.28 5.14
N GLU A 108 -11.37 32.30 4.24
CA GLU A 108 -12.16 31.09 4.46
C GLU A 108 -11.47 30.13 5.43
N VAL A 109 -10.14 30.10 5.39
CA VAL A 109 -9.32 29.13 6.14
C VAL A 109 -8.50 29.75 7.28
N LYS A 110 -8.50 31.09 7.43
CA LYS A 110 -7.62 31.82 8.37
C LYS A 110 -7.67 31.35 9.83
N LYS A 111 -8.79 30.73 10.27
CA LYS A 111 -8.92 30.19 11.63
C LYS A 111 -8.10 28.92 11.86
N GLN A 112 -7.72 28.26 10.77
CA GLN A 112 -6.93 27.03 10.77
C GLN A 112 -5.43 27.31 10.61
N LEU A 113 -5.06 28.53 10.23
CA LEU A 113 -3.67 28.92 9.97
C LEU A 113 -3.10 29.67 11.18
N HIS A 114 -1.98 29.18 11.71
CA HIS A 114 -1.34 29.72 12.90
C HIS A 114 0.12 30.02 12.61
N PHE A 115 0.56 31.26 12.82
CA PHE A 115 1.93 31.70 12.57
C PHE A 115 2.62 31.95 13.90
N MET A 116 3.73 31.22 14.15
CA MET A 116 4.49 31.34 15.39
C MET A 116 5.18 32.71 15.50
N THR A 117 5.19 33.28 16.69
CA THR A 117 5.89 34.55 16.98
C THR A 117 7.30 34.36 17.52
N GLU A 118 7.60 33.16 18.00
CA GLU A 118 8.88 32.77 18.59
C GLU A 118 9.61 31.81 17.66
N ALA A 119 10.94 31.98 17.58
CA ALA A 119 11.79 31.15 16.75
C ALA A 119 12.00 29.75 17.35
N ILE A 120 12.03 28.75 16.47
CA ILE A 120 12.41 27.38 16.78
C ILE A 120 13.94 27.33 16.88
N GLN A 121 14.47 27.02 18.05
CA GLN A 121 15.92 27.00 18.27
C GLN A 121 16.51 25.65 17.80
N PRO A 122 17.51 25.64 16.90
CA PRO A 122 18.16 24.40 16.48
C PRO A 122 18.86 23.73 17.67
N ARG A 123 18.96 22.40 17.61
CA ARG A 123 19.58 21.51 18.60
C ARG A 123 20.72 22.18 19.38
N CYS A 124 20.53 22.36 20.69
CA CYS A 124 21.57 22.88 21.55
C CYS A 124 22.69 21.83 21.68
N LEU A 125 23.90 22.16 21.23
CA LEU A 125 25.11 21.37 21.47
C LEU A 125 25.68 21.58 22.89
N LEU A 126 25.03 22.40 23.71
CA LEU A 126 25.45 22.71 25.08
C LEU A 126 24.78 21.79 26.09
N LYS A 127 25.51 21.52 27.17
CA LYS A 127 25.20 20.58 28.26
C LYS A 127 23.70 20.52 28.58
N LYS A 128 23.20 19.28 28.63
CA LYS A 128 21.83 18.82 28.95
C LYS A 128 21.10 19.69 29.99
N ASP A 129 21.82 20.14 31.01
CA ASP A 129 21.29 20.87 32.17
C ASP A 129 20.84 22.33 31.87
N ALA A 130 21.22 22.93 30.73
CA ALA A 130 20.82 24.30 30.36
C ALA A 130 19.53 24.37 29.51
N CYS A 131 19.09 23.25 28.94
CA CYS A 131 17.97 23.17 27.99
C CYS A 131 16.63 22.72 28.62
N GLU A 132 16.57 22.60 29.94
CA GLU A 132 15.72 21.64 30.63
C GLU A 132 14.33 22.16 31.06
N LYS A 133 13.69 23.11 30.37
CA LYS A 133 12.40 23.63 30.90
C LYS A 133 11.24 23.92 29.97
N GLN A 134 11.39 23.88 28.65
CA GLN A 134 10.24 24.16 27.76
C GLN A 134 10.32 23.50 26.38
N TYR A 135 11.54 23.25 25.89
CA TYR A 135 11.77 22.80 24.52
C TYR A 135 11.98 21.29 24.39
N TYR A 136 12.59 20.65 25.39
CA TYR A 136 12.83 19.21 25.40
C TYR A 136 11.60 18.37 25.80
N GLU A 137 10.54 18.96 26.33
CA GLU A 137 9.30 18.23 26.67
C GLU A 137 8.32 18.13 25.49
N ASN A 138 8.61 18.78 24.35
CA ASN A 138 7.74 18.79 23.19
C ASN A 138 8.28 17.88 22.08
N LEU A 139 7.66 16.71 21.95
CA LEU A 139 8.03 15.66 21.01
C LEU A 139 8.01 16.13 19.54
N VAL A 140 7.17 17.13 19.19
CA VAL A 140 7.15 17.71 17.83
C VAL A 140 8.49 18.35 17.48
N TYR A 141 9.06 19.14 18.40
CA TYR A 141 10.35 19.80 18.14
C TYR A 141 11.52 18.82 18.20
N GLN A 142 11.42 17.75 19.00
CA GLN A 142 12.39 16.64 18.92
C GLN A 142 12.33 15.98 17.54
N ALA A 143 11.14 15.66 17.04
CA ALA A 143 10.97 15.04 15.73
C ALA A 143 11.48 15.89 14.57
N VAL A 144 11.22 17.20 14.58
CA VAL A 144 11.83 18.14 13.61
C VAL A 144 13.35 18.01 13.57
N ASN A 145 14.01 17.75 14.70
CA ASN A 145 15.47 17.61 14.76
C ASN A 145 15.98 16.16 14.56
N GLU A 146 15.19 15.14 14.90
CA GLU A 146 15.60 13.73 14.88
C GLU A 146 15.26 13.02 13.57
N TRP A 147 14.12 13.36 12.96
CA TRP A 147 13.71 12.79 11.66
C TRP A 147 14.37 13.47 10.47
N GLY A 148 14.85 14.71 10.65
CA GLY A 148 15.52 15.47 9.59
C GLY A 148 16.79 14.85 9.02
N GLY A 149 17.31 13.78 9.65
CA GLY A 149 18.41 13.02 9.08
C GLY A 149 19.71 13.81 8.99
N VAL A 150 20.63 13.26 8.21
CA VAL A 150 21.94 13.85 7.98
C VAL A 150 22.25 13.72 6.50
N GLU A 151 22.29 14.85 5.80
CA GLU A 151 22.56 14.88 4.36
C GLU A 151 24.05 15.18 4.13
N PRO A 152 24.69 14.52 3.16
CA PRO A 152 26.03 14.87 2.78
C PRO A 152 26.05 16.22 2.05
N SER A 153 27.08 17.01 2.33
CA SER A 153 27.43 18.16 1.52
C SER A 153 28.87 18.02 1.08
N LEU A 154 29.13 18.41 -0.16
CA LEU A 154 30.43 18.32 -0.78
C LEU A 154 31.03 19.71 -0.91
N SER A 155 32.14 19.96 -0.23
CA SER A 155 33.01 21.10 -0.54
C SER A 155 34.14 20.61 -1.44
N ILE A 156 34.30 21.21 -2.61
CA ILE A 156 35.47 21.00 -3.46
C ILE A 156 36.49 22.11 -3.26
N SER A 157 37.77 21.80 -3.46
CA SER A 157 38.85 22.78 -3.48
C SER A 157 39.83 22.46 -4.60
N TRP A 158 40.26 23.49 -5.32
CA TRP A 158 41.21 23.38 -6.42
C TRP A 158 42.13 24.61 -6.48
N SER A 159 43.24 24.50 -7.21
CA SER A 159 44.19 25.60 -7.38
C SER A 159 44.38 25.93 -8.85
N GLU A 160 44.15 27.19 -9.23
CA GLU A 160 44.42 27.72 -10.56
C GLU A 160 45.37 28.93 -10.43
N ASN A 161 46.48 28.92 -11.15
CA ASN A 161 47.48 30.01 -11.13
C ASN A 161 47.98 30.41 -9.73
N GLY A 162 48.04 29.46 -8.80
CA GLY A 162 48.46 29.69 -7.40
C GLY A 162 47.39 30.30 -6.50
N VAL A 163 46.15 30.49 -7.01
CA VAL A 163 44.99 30.89 -6.21
C VAL A 163 44.18 29.65 -5.86
N VAL A 164 43.90 29.47 -4.57
CA VAL A 164 43.03 28.39 -4.09
C VAL A 164 41.58 28.86 -4.18
N HIS A 165 40.77 28.06 -4.86
CA HIS A 165 39.34 28.22 -4.99
C HIS A 165 38.64 27.11 -4.21
N SER A 166 37.45 27.41 -3.70
CA SER A 166 36.59 26.42 -3.05
C SER A 166 35.14 26.71 -3.35
N LYS A 167 34.35 25.66 -3.56
CA LYS A 167 32.90 25.76 -3.76
C LYS A 167 32.21 24.64 -3.01
N GLN A 168 31.03 24.92 -2.46
CA GLN A 168 30.21 23.93 -1.77
C GLN A 168 28.98 23.59 -2.61
N PHE A 169 28.67 22.30 -2.65
CA PHE A 169 27.52 21.71 -3.30
C PHE A 169 26.74 20.86 -2.29
N ASP A 170 25.47 20.67 -2.58
CA ASP A 170 24.69 19.62 -1.95
C ASP A 170 24.97 18.27 -2.63
N ALA A 171 24.89 17.21 -1.85
CA ALA A 171 25.03 15.85 -2.31
C ALA A 171 23.92 15.02 -1.68
N LYS A 172 23.50 13.94 -2.34
CA LYS A 172 22.48 13.03 -1.79
C LYS A 172 23.11 11.66 -1.56
N GLY A 173 22.88 11.09 -0.37
CA GLY A 173 23.32 9.74 -0.05
C GLY A 173 22.53 8.66 -0.80
N ASP A 174 22.92 7.40 -0.59
CA ASP A 174 22.14 6.25 -1.03
C ASP A 174 20.99 5.92 -0.07
N THR A 175 20.15 4.98 -0.49
CA THR A 175 18.95 4.54 0.26
C THR A 175 19.25 3.55 1.39
N GLY A 176 20.52 3.39 1.77
CA GLY A 176 20.95 2.58 2.92
C GLY A 176 21.47 1.18 2.57
N TRP A 177 21.81 0.93 1.30
CA TRP A 177 22.40 -0.32 0.82
C TRP A 177 23.92 -0.23 0.63
N LEU A 178 24.50 0.97 0.73
CA LEU A 178 25.94 1.20 0.75
C LEU A 178 26.41 1.62 2.15
N PRO A 179 27.73 1.47 2.45
CA PRO A 179 28.30 2.08 3.64
C PRO A 179 28.05 3.58 3.64
N PRO A 180 27.74 4.20 4.80
CA PRO A 180 27.49 5.63 4.86
C PRO A 180 28.78 6.41 4.60
N ILE A 181 28.68 7.52 3.85
CA ILE A 181 29.82 8.39 3.52
C ILE A 181 30.63 8.83 4.75
N ARG A 182 30.00 8.86 5.93
CA ARG A 182 30.64 9.18 7.22
C ARG A 182 31.77 8.23 7.60
N GLU A 183 31.67 6.95 7.23
CA GLU A 183 32.68 5.94 7.57
C GLU A 183 33.98 6.18 6.81
N LEU A 184 33.87 6.72 5.59
CA LEU A 184 35.03 7.14 4.80
C LEU A 184 35.80 8.31 5.46
N LEU A 185 35.10 9.13 6.25
CA LEU A 185 35.64 10.33 6.88
C LEU A 185 36.14 10.09 8.32
N GLN A 186 35.75 8.99 8.96
CA GLN A 186 36.15 8.70 10.34
C GLN A 186 37.57 8.17 10.47
N GLU A 187 38.22 7.76 9.37
CA GLU A 187 39.52 7.09 9.46
C GLU A 187 40.76 7.98 9.30
N LYS A 188 40.65 9.20 8.74
CA LYS A 188 41.69 10.25 8.69
C LYS A 188 41.06 11.46 8.01
N ASN A 189 41.41 12.70 8.38
CA ASN A 189 41.10 13.92 7.61
C ASN A 189 41.85 13.92 6.25
N GLU A 190 41.69 12.88 5.44
CA GLU A 190 42.38 12.66 4.17
C GLU A 190 41.54 13.32 3.07
N LEU A 191 42.08 14.38 2.47
CA LEU A 191 41.49 14.98 1.27
C LEU A 191 41.65 13.97 0.13
N LEU A 192 40.54 13.51 -0.47
CA LEU A 192 40.60 12.66 -1.65
C LEU A 192 40.52 13.52 -2.90
N GLU A 193 41.26 13.12 -3.92
CA GLU A 193 41.16 13.70 -5.25
C GLU A 193 39.99 13.10 -6.01
N PHE A 194 39.37 13.88 -6.89
CA PHE A 194 38.46 13.37 -7.91
C PHE A 194 39.24 12.81 -9.10
N ALA A 195 38.70 11.76 -9.72
CA ALA A 195 39.16 11.22 -10.98
C ALA A 195 37.96 10.92 -11.89
N ASN A 196 38.03 11.40 -13.13
CA ASN A 196 36.99 11.22 -14.13
C ASN A 196 37.00 9.78 -14.68
N TRP A 197 35.86 9.08 -14.56
CA TRP A 197 35.68 7.77 -15.18
C TRP A 197 35.63 7.86 -16.71
N GLY A 198 35.07 8.94 -17.27
CA GLY A 198 34.96 9.19 -18.72
C GLY A 198 33.84 8.44 -19.45
N GLY A 199 33.22 7.44 -18.82
CA GLY A 199 32.09 6.67 -19.34
C GLY A 199 30.87 6.64 -18.41
N LEU A 200 30.01 5.64 -18.59
CA LEU A 200 28.85 5.41 -17.73
C LEU A 200 29.12 4.37 -16.63
N ALA A 201 30.24 3.67 -16.67
CA ALA A 201 30.53 2.53 -15.77
C ALA A 201 29.44 1.45 -15.83
N CYS A 202 29.02 1.10 -17.04
CA CYS A 202 27.95 0.13 -17.27
C CYS A 202 28.47 -1.24 -17.73
N ASP A 203 29.63 -1.28 -18.36
CA ASP A 203 30.24 -2.49 -18.91
C ASP A 203 31.58 -2.78 -18.22
N ASP A 204 31.84 -4.05 -17.90
CA ASP A 204 33.08 -4.50 -17.25
C ASP A 204 34.33 -4.33 -18.15
N THR A 205 34.13 -4.04 -19.44
CA THR A 205 35.18 -3.69 -20.39
C THR A 205 35.50 -2.20 -20.43
N GLU A 206 34.69 -1.34 -19.82
CA GLU A 206 35.02 0.09 -19.68
C GLU A 206 36.25 0.25 -18.80
N VAL A 207 37.15 1.12 -19.23
CA VAL A 207 38.35 1.51 -18.47
C VAL A 207 38.25 2.99 -18.10
N PRO A 208 38.75 3.37 -16.91
CA PRO A 208 38.70 4.76 -16.48
C PRO A 208 39.56 5.68 -17.38
N GLU A 209 39.03 6.86 -17.71
CA GLU A 209 39.79 7.92 -18.39
C GLU A 209 40.94 8.45 -17.52
N GLU A 210 40.73 8.57 -16.22
CA GLU A 210 41.75 8.93 -15.22
C GLU A 210 41.88 7.84 -14.15
N ASN A 211 43.08 7.60 -13.62
CA ASN A 211 43.27 6.57 -12.58
C ASN A 211 42.42 6.86 -11.33
N VAL A 212 41.42 6.01 -11.08
CA VAL A 212 40.48 6.12 -9.95
C VAL A 212 40.96 5.43 -8.67
N GLU A 213 42.07 4.69 -8.71
CA GLU A 213 42.59 3.95 -7.55
C GLU A 213 42.92 4.90 -6.39
N GLY A 214 42.32 4.66 -5.22
CA GLY A 214 42.49 5.49 -4.02
C GLY A 214 41.71 6.81 -4.04
N LYS A 215 40.96 7.12 -5.10
CA LYS A 215 40.31 8.41 -5.35
C LYS A 215 38.78 8.35 -5.30
N ILE A 216 38.13 9.49 -5.47
CA ILE A 216 36.69 9.59 -5.72
C ILE A 216 36.46 9.51 -7.23
N ALA A 217 35.86 8.41 -7.67
CA ALA A 217 35.47 8.29 -9.07
C ALA A 217 34.24 9.16 -9.33
N ILE A 218 34.33 10.10 -10.27
CA ILE A 218 33.16 10.84 -10.77
C ILE A 218 32.67 10.20 -12.07
N VAL A 219 31.37 9.88 -12.12
CA VAL A 219 30.75 9.15 -13.23
C VAL A 219 29.36 9.72 -13.52
N GLN A 220 28.91 9.67 -14.77
CA GLN A 220 27.57 10.12 -15.12
C GLN A 220 26.50 9.05 -14.82
N ARG A 221 25.31 9.50 -14.39
CA ARG A 221 24.08 8.70 -14.42
C ARG A 221 23.80 8.31 -15.88
N GLY A 222 23.28 7.12 -16.07
CA GLY A 222 22.95 6.60 -17.40
C GLY A 222 22.04 5.38 -17.30
N LYS A 223 22.02 4.57 -18.34
CA LYS A 223 21.06 3.47 -18.54
C LYS A 223 21.22 2.24 -17.63
N CYS A 224 22.40 2.05 -17.02
CA CYS A 224 22.64 0.91 -16.12
C CYS A 224 22.33 1.24 -14.66
N ALA A 225 22.04 0.18 -13.90
CA ALA A 225 21.76 0.26 -12.47
C ALA A 225 22.93 0.86 -11.66
N PHE A 226 22.60 1.59 -10.60
CA PHE A 226 23.59 2.16 -9.68
C PHE A 226 24.47 1.08 -9.05
N PHE A 227 23.88 -0.08 -8.72
CA PHE A 227 24.61 -1.26 -8.27
C PHE A 227 25.81 -1.60 -9.16
N LYS A 228 25.59 -1.68 -10.47
CA LYS A 228 26.62 -2.05 -11.44
C LYS A 228 27.76 -1.02 -11.48
N LYS A 229 27.42 0.27 -11.46
CA LYS A 229 28.40 1.36 -11.38
C LYS A 229 29.28 1.23 -10.13
N VAL A 230 28.65 0.99 -8.98
CA VAL A 230 29.37 0.85 -7.71
C VAL A 230 30.29 -0.35 -7.71
N GLN A 231 29.79 -1.49 -8.19
CA GLN A 231 30.58 -2.72 -8.30
C GLN A 231 31.82 -2.53 -9.19
N LEU A 232 31.66 -1.90 -10.35
CA LEU A 232 32.74 -1.70 -11.32
C LEU A 232 33.77 -0.69 -10.82
N LEU A 233 33.34 0.44 -10.25
CA LEU A 233 34.26 1.44 -9.73
C LEU A 233 35.02 0.94 -8.51
N GLN A 234 34.38 0.13 -7.66
CA GLN A 234 35.05 -0.55 -6.56
C GLN A 234 36.11 -1.53 -7.05
N SER A 235 35.85 -2.30 -8.11
CA SER A 235 36.82 -3.26 -8.65
C SER A 235 38.07 -2.59 -9.23
N HIS A 236 37.97 -1.30 -9.60
CA HIS A 236 39.07 -0.44 -10.04
C HIS A 236 39.74 0.34 -8.90
N GLY A 237 39.40 0.06 -7.63
CA GLY A 237 40.07 0.62 -6.46
C GLY A 237 39.60 2.03 -6.05
N ALA A 238 38.48 2.52 -6.59
CA ALA A 238 37.87 3.75 -6.10
C ALA A 238 37.55 3.64 -4.61
N ARG A 239 37.72 4.73 -3.83
CA ARG A 239 37.34 4.76 -2.41
C ARG A 239 35.93 5.25 -2.18
N ALA A 240 35.43 6.13 -3.06
CA ALA A 240 34.07 6.64 -3.06
C ALA A 240 33.63 6.91 -4.50
N ILE A 241 32.33 7.12 -4.69
CA ILE A 241 31.77 7.45 -6.01
C ILE A 241 30.91 8.70 -5.92
N ALA A 242 31.10 9.61 -6.87
CA ALA A 242 30.21 10.73 -7.13
C ALA A 242 29.49 10.49 -8.46
N ILE A 243 28.19 10.19 -8.38
CA ILE A 243 27.34 9.97 -9.56
C ILE A 243 26.70 11.30 -9.92
N VAL A 244 26.92 11.77 -11.14
CA VAL A 244 26.39 13.03 -11.65
C VAL A 244 25.04 12.80 -12.29
N ASN A 245 24.01 13.54 -11.88
CA ASN A 245 22.71 13.45 -12.52
C ASN A 245 22.81 13.87 -14.01
N SER A 246 22.12 13.13 -14.89
CA SER A 246 22.11 13.39 -16.33
C SER A 246 21.08 14.43 -16.76
N GLU A 247 20.14 14.75 -15.87
CA GLU A 247 19.02 15.68 -16.09
C GLU A 247 19.18 16.93 -15.22
N ASP A 248 18.66 18.05 -15.70
CA ASP A 248 18.49 19.25 -14.87
C ASP A 248 17.36 19.02 -13.86
N GLY A 249 17.50 19.55 -12.64
CA GLY A 249 16.53 19.37 -11.55
C GLY A 249 17.03 18.51 -10.40
N ASP A 250 16.10 17.92 -9.66
CA ASP A 250 16.36 17.24 -8.39
C ASP A 250 17.27 16.00 -8.53
N MET A 251 18.13 15.82 -7.53
CA MET A 251 18.94 14.62 -7.39
C MET A 251 18.07 13.39 -7.13
N VAL A 252 18.25 12.35 -7.94
CA VAL A 252 17.57 11.07 -7.76
C VAL A 252 18.21 10.27 -6.62
N SER A 253 17.39 9.52 -5.90
CA SER A 253 17.88 8.62 -4.84
C SER A 253 18.73 7.51 -5.47
N LEU A 254 19.90 7.22 -4.89
CA LEU A 254 20.70 6.07 -5.29
C LEU A 254 20.08 4.82 -4.67
N SER A 255 19.17 4.19 -5.40
CA SER A 255 18.50 2.96 -4.99
C SER A 255 19.19 1.71 -5.53
N CYS A 256 19.02 0.63 -4.79
CA CYS A 256 19.32 -0.70 -5.29
C CYS A 256 18.15 -1.16 -6.16
N GLY A 257 18.36 -1.34 -7.45
CA GLY A 257 17.31 -1.85 -8.34
C GLY A 257 17.05 -3.33 -8.09
N SER A 258 15.83 -3.81 -8.22
CA SER A 258 15.60 -5.26 -8.34
C SER A 258 15.86 -5.68 -9.80
N PRO A 259 16.65 -6.73 -10.09
CA PRO A 259 17.05 -7.83 -9.20
C PRO A 259 18.49 -7.76 -8.64
N ASP A 260 19.05 -6.57 -8.39
CA ASP A 260 20.45 -6.42 -7.95
C ASP A 260 20.69 -7.00 -6.54
N PRO A 261 21.78 -7.77 -6.32
CA PRO A 261 22.06 -8.43 -5.04
C PRO A 261 22.85 -7.52 -4.08
N CYS A 262 22.33 -6.33 -3.78
CA CYS A 262 23.10 -5.29 -3.08
C CYS A 262 23.64 -5.69 -1.70
N GLU A 263 22.87 -6.45 -0.91
CA GLU A 263 23.29 -6.86 0.45
C GLU A 263 24.43 -7.90 0.43
N ASP A 264 24.45 -8.80 -0.56
CA ASP A 264 25.40 -9.93 -0.62
C ASP A 264 26.59 -9.68 -1.56
N ALA A 265 26.58 -8.56 -2.30
CA ALA A 265 27.61 -8.26 -3.30
C ALA A 265 28.95 -7.77 -2.73
N GLY A 266 29.06 -7.57 -1.42
CA GLY A 266 30.29 -7.14 -0.78
C GLY A 266 30.73 -5.73 -1.22
N LEU A 267 29.78 -4.84 -1.45
CA LEU A 267 30.05 -3.43 -1.71
C LEU A 267 30.45 -2.72 -0.41
N LYS A 268 31.57 -2.00 -0.47
CA LYS A 268 32.30 -1.43 0.68
C LYS A 268 32.61 0.04 0.51
N ILE A 269 32.23 0.64 -0.62
CA ILE A 269 32.47 2.04 -0.89
C ILE A 269 31.14 2.81 -0.91
N PRO A 270 31.07 3.99 -0.29
CA PRO A 270 29.92 4.88 -0.36
C PRO A 270 29.80 5.50 -1.74
N ALA A 271 28.58 5.88 -2.09
CA ALA A 271 28.28 6.69 -3.26
C ALA A 271 27.40 7.88 -2.86
N VAL A 272 27.57 8.99 -3.58
CA VAL A 272 26.68 10.15 -3.50
C VAL A 272 26.20 10.54 -4.89
N MET A 273 24.98 11.03 -4.98
CA MET A 273 24.46 11.71 -6.16
C MET A 273 24.80 13.21 -6.07
N LEU A 274 25.23 13.78 -7.19
CA LEU A 274 25.43 15.21 -7.37
C LEU A 274 24.44 15.73 -8.41
N SER A 275 24.06 17.01 -8.29
CA SER A 275 23.32 17.68 -9.36
C SER A 275 24.15 17.73 -10.65
N LYS A 276 23.47 17.89 -11.79
CA LYS A 276 24.13 18.03 -13.09
C LYS A 276 25.10 19.21 -13.10
N GLU A 277 24.69 20.37 -12.58
CA GLU A 277 25.53 21.57 -12.45
C GLU A 277 26.80 21.28 -11.65
N ALA A 278 26.68 20.69 -10.45
CA ALA A 278 27.81 20.41 -9.58
C ALA A 278 28.79 19.42 -10.23
N GLY A 279 28.26 18.37 -10.86
CA GLY A 279 29.07 17.37 -11.53
C GLY A 279 29.78 17.91 -12.78
N GLU A 280 29.09 18.71 -13.60
CA GLU A 280 29.69 19.34 -14.78
C GLU A 280 30.83 20.30 -14.40
N GLU A 281 30.71 21.05 -13.31
CA GLU A 281 31.77 21.94 -12.84
C GLU A 281 33.03 21.16 -12.45
N ILE A 282 32.88 20.06 -11.71
CA ILE A 282 34.01 19.17 -11.35
C ILE A 282 34.63 18.57 -12.61
N LEU A 283 33.81 18.02 -13.52
CA LEU A 283 34.29 17.42 -14.77
C LEU A 283 35.02 18.44 -15.66
N GLN A 284 34.59 19.70 -15.69
CA GLN A 284 35.27 20.77 -16.43
C GLN A 284 36.64 21.12 -15.83
N LEU A 285 36.78 21.10 -14.50
CA LEU A 285 38.07 21.30 -13.84
C LEU A 285 39.04 20.15 -14.13
N LEU A 286 38.56 18.90 -14.03
CA LEU A 286 39.36 17.71 -14.36
C LEU A 286 39.82 17.73 -15.82
N LYS A 287 38.94 18.09 -16.77
CA LYS A 287 39.29 18.25 -18.19
C LYS A 287 40.40 19.29 -18.45
N LYS A 288 40.59 20.27 -17.56
CA LYS A 288 41.69 21.25 -17.64
C LYS A 288 43.00 20.72 -17.03
N GLY A 289 43.02 19.50 -16.51
CA GLY A 289 44.16 18.93 -15.79
C GLY A 289 44.34 19.51 -14.38
N VAL A 290 43.28 20.10 -13.81
CA VAL A 290 43.31 20.67 -12.46
C VAL A 290 42.97 19.59 -11.43
N THR A 291 43.81 19.43 -10.41
CA THR A 291 43.49 18.56 -9.27
C THR A 291 42.37 19.17 -8.43
N VAL A 292 41.27 18.43 -8.29
CA VAL A 292 40.13 18.79 -7.45
C VAL A 292 40.12 17.87 -6.24
N THR A 293 40.08 18.44 -5.04
CA THR A 293 40.00 17.72 -3.76
C THR A 293 38.64 17.91 -3.10
N ASN A 294 38.25 16.98 -2.25
CA ASN A 294 36.95 17.01 -1.56
C ASN A 294 37.07 17.22 -0.05
N ILE A 295 36.02 17.78 0.53
CA ILE A 295 35.66 17.68 1.94
C ILE A 295 34.17 17.35 1.97
N PHE A 296 33.83 16.10 2.30
CA PHE A 296 32.45 15.79 2.64
C PHE A 296 32.18 16.27 4.07
N SER A 297 31.06 16.94 4.25
CA SER A 297 30.52 17.31 5.54
C SER A 297 29.11 16.74 5.66
N LEU A 298 28.65 16.62 6.89
CA LEU A 298 27.31 16.15 7.20
C LEU A 298 26.52 17.36 7.71
N LYS A 299 25.50 17.76 6.97
CA LYS A 299 24.54 18.78 7.41
C LYS A 299 23.42 18.06 8.15
N ASN A 300 23.05 18.55 9.33
CA ASN A 300 21.80 18.13 9.94
C ASN A 300 20.68 18.76 9.12
N ALA A 301 20.05 17.98 8.25
CA ALA A 301 18.76 18.40 7.74
C ALA A 301 17.76 18.31 8.90
N ILE A 302 16.80 19.23 8.93
CA ILE A 302 15.68 19.17 9.88
C ILE A 302 14.48 18.63 9.11
N GLN A 303 13.60 17.91 9.79
CA GLN A 303 12.33 17.51 9.21
C GLN A 303 11.44 18.75 9.17
N HIS A 304 11.23 19.28 7.97
CA HIS A 304 10.52 20.54 7.76
C HIS A 304 9.00 20.43 7.97
N PHE A 305 8.49 19.20 7.90
CA PHE A 305 7.08 18.90 7.99
C PHE A 305 6.83 17.78 8.99
N VAL A 306 6.05 18.07 10.03
CA VAL A 306 5.69 17.11 11.08
C VAL A 306 4.19 17.20 11.34
N GLY A 307 3.54 16.06 11.54
CA GLY A 307 2.12 15.98 11.81
C GLY A 307 1.80 15.47 13.21
N LEU A 308 0.66 15.91 13.74
CA LEU A 308 -0.05 15.29 14.84
C LEU A 308 -1.44 14.90 14.34
N ASP A 309 -1.70 13.60 14.26
CA ASP A 309 -3.02 13.12 13.83
C ASP A 309 -4.07 13.27 14.95
N HIS A 310 -5.33 12.92 14.65
CA HIS A 310 -6.47 13.00 15.57
C HIS A 310 -6.30 12.20 16.88
N PHE A 311 -5.31 11.32 16.99
CA PHE A 311 -5.06 10.52 18.18
C PHE A 311 -3.82 11.00 18.94
N SER A 312 -3.35 12.22 18.66
CA SER A 312 -2.11 12.77 19.22
C SER A 312 -0.87 11.97 18.86
N ARG A 313 -0.91 11.19 17.76
CA ARG A 313 0.27 10.47 17.30
C ARG A 313 1.10 11.37 16.42
N LEU A 314 2.40 11.36 16.69
CA LEU A 314 3.39 12.08 15.92
C LEU A 314 3.66 11.34 14.61
N ARG A 315 3.69 12.07 13.50
CA ARG A 315 3.77 11.50 12.15
C ARG A 315 4.75 12.28 11.30
N GLU A 316 5.58 11.57 10.54
CA GLU A 316 6.24 12.18 9.39
C GLU A 316 5.18 12.56 8.37
N VAL A 317 5.41 13.66 7.67
CA VAL A 317 4.54 14.12 6.57
C VAL A 317 5.06 13.63 5.22
N GLY A 318 6.30 13.13 5.13
CA GLY A 318 6.87 12.61 3.89
C GLY A 318 7.47 13.69 2.98
N GLN A 319 7.53 13.41 1.68
CA GLN A 319 8.18 14.25 0.68
C GLN A 319 7.22 15.27 0.05
N ILE A 320 7.64 16.54 0.04
CA ILE A 320 6.89 17.65 -0.58
C ILE A 320 7.86 18.59 -1.33
N PRO A 321 7.57 18.94 -2.60
CA PRO A 321 6.59 18.30 -3.46
C PRO A 321 7.03 16.85 -3.76
N PRO A 322 6.09 15.96 -4.10
CA PRO A 322 6.46 14.61 -4.52
C PRO A 322 7.16 14.62 -5.88
N ARG A 323 7.88 13.54 -6.18
CA ARG A 323 8.71 13.46 -7.38
C ARG A 323 7.89 13.70 -8.65
N GLY A 324 8.33 14.65 -9.47
CA GLY A 324 7.70 14.99 -10.75
C GLY A 324 6.41 15.80 -10.63
N ALA A 325 6.01 16.23 -9.42
CA ALA A 325 4.88 17.12 -9.27
C ALA A 325 5.25 18.56 -9.64
N GLU A 326 4.27 19.32 -10.13
CA GLU A 326 4.42 20.76 -10.28
C GLU A 326 4.58 21.43 -8.91
N GLU A 327 5.61 22.27 -8.79
CA GLU A 327 5.88 23.08 -7.59
C GLU A 327 4.72 24.00 -7.22
N SER A 328 3.90 24.38 -8.20
CA SER A 328 2.69 25.19 -8.02
C SER A 328 1.67 24.56 -7.06
N PHE A 329 1.74 23.25 -6.80
CA PHE A 329 0.87 22.53 -5.86
C PHE A 329 1.55 22.16 -4.54
N ALA A 330 2.80 22.57 -4.30
CA ALA A 330 3.60 22.08 -3.17
C ALA A 330 2.87 22.15 -1.81
N LEU A 331 2.26 23.29 -1.45
CA LEU A 331 1.50 23.41 -0.19
C LEU A 331 0.16 22.65 -0.20
N THR A 332 -0.41 22.36 -1.37
CA THR A 332 -1.64 21.54 -1.45
C THR A 332 -1.40 20.14 -0.88
N TYR A 333 -0.21 19.58 -1.11
CA TYR A 333 0.20 18.28 -0.57
C TYR A 333 0.24 18.24 0.96
N LEU A 334 0.50 19.37 1.64
CA LEU A 334 0.33 19.47 3.10
C LEU A 334 -1.12 19.35 3.52
N ALA A 335 -2.04 19.95 2.76
CA ALA A 335 -3.46 19.87 3.06
C ALA A 335 -3.99 18.44 2.93
N LEU A 336 -3.50 17.71 1.92
CA LEU A 336 -3.81 16.30 1.71
C LEU A 336 -3.37 15.42 2.90
N GLU A 337 -2.27 15.75 3.58
CA GLU A 337 -1.89 15.03 4.82
C GLU A 337 -2.99 15.13 5.90
N GLY A 338 -3.57 16.33 6.09
CA GLY A 338 -4.68 16.52 7.03
C GLY A 338 -5.96 15.77 6.63
N GLU A 339 -6.21 15.65 5.32
CA GLU A 339 -7.32 14.87 4.78
C GLU A 339 -7.11 13.37 5.07
N TYR A 340 -5.87 12.88 4.94
CA TYR A 340 -5.52 11.51 5.29
C TYR A 340 -5.69 11.21 6.77
N TYR A 341 -5.35 12.13 7.68
CA TYR A 341 -5.64 11.95 9.11
C TYR A 341 -7.15 11.82 9.38
N SER A 342 -7.97 12.56 8.64
CA SER A 342 -9.43 12.44 8.73
C SER A 342 -9.91 11.07 8.25
N TYR A 343 -9.33 10.55 7.16
CA TYR A 343 -9.56 9.18 6.68
C TYR A 343 -9.19 8.13 7.75
N GLU A 344 -7.97 8.21 8.29
CA GLU A 344 -7.50 7.25 9.30
C GLU A 344 -8.37 7.27 10.56
N ARG A 345 -8.82 8.45 11.01
CA ARG A 345 -9.76 8.56 12.12
C ARG A 345 -11.06 7.84 11.83
N ASN A 346 -11.67 8.08 10.67
CA ASN A 346 -12.93 7.44 10.29
C ASN A 346 -12.76 5.92 10.20
N LEU A 347 -11.61 5.45 9.70
CA LEU A 347 -11.26 4.03 9.67
C LEU A 347 -11.14 3.45 11.08
N GLU A 348 -10.43 4.08 12.00
CA GLU A 348 -10.28 3.60 13.38
C GLU A 348 -11.62 3.58 14.15
N GLN A 349 -12.49 4.57 13.94
CA GLN A 349 -13.84 4.57 14.49
C GLN A 349 -14.68 3.40 13.96
N LYS A 350 -14.56 3.09 12.67
CA LYS A 350 -15.23 1.94 12.05
C LYS A 350 -14.74 0.61 12.65
N LEU A 351 -13.43 0.46 12.85
CA LEU A 351 -12.84 -0.75 13.45
C LEU A 351 -13.23 -0.95 14.93
N SER A 352 -13.67 0.11 15.61
CA SER A 352 -14.03 0.08 17.03
C SER A 352 -15.52 -0.22 17.29
N GLN A 353 -16.31 -0.50 16.24
CA GLN A 353 -17.75 -0.74 16.38
C GLN A 353 -18.06 -2.10 17.05
N PRO A 354 -18.94 -2.14 18.08
CA PRO A 354 -19.13 -3.30 18.95
C PRO A 354 -19.89 -4.49 18.32
N ASN A 355 -20.47 -4.34 17.12
CA ASN A 355 -21.32 -5.36 16.49
C ASN A 355 -20.64 -6.09 15.32
N SER A 356 -19.30 -6.15 15.32
CA SER A 356 -18.53 -6.86 14.30
C SER A 356 -17.67 -7.97 14.93
N LEU A 357 -17.49 -9.07 14.20
CA LEU A 357 -16.50 -10.09 14.54
C LEU A 357 -15.20 -9.74 13.82
N VAL A 358 -14.18 -9.36 14.59
CA VAL A 358 -12.84 -9.07 14.07
C VAL A 358 -11.94 -10.30 14.25
N VAL A 359 -11.43 -10.85 13.15
CA VAL A 359 -10.51 -12.00 13.15
C VAL A 359 -9.13 -11.56 12.66
N PRO A 360 -8.07 -11.63 13.48
CA PRO A 360 -6.72 -11.34 13.04
C PRO A 360 -6.23 -12.42 12.06
N VAL A 361 -5.72 -12.00 10.92
CA VAL A 361 -5.10 -12.86 9.90
C VAL A 361 -3.58 -12.80 10.01
N LEU A 362 -3.02 -11.59 10.04
CA LEU A 362 -1.60 -11.34 10.31
C LEU A 362 -1.49 -10.22 11.34
N GLU A 363 -0.55 -10.33 12.26
CA GLU A 363 -0.36 -9.35 13.32
C GLU A 363 1.07 -8.81 13.30
N LYS A 364 1.21 -7.49 13.28
CA LYS A 364 2.52 -6.81 13.30
C LYS A 364 3.30 -7.06 14.59
N SER A 365 2.63 -7.25 15.73
CA SER A 365 3.28 -7.55 17.02
C SER A 365 4.06 -8.87 16.96
N LYS A 366 3.47 -9.91 16.37
CA LYS A 366 4.11 -11.23 16.19
C LYS A 366 5.29 -11.18 15.21
N GLN A 367 5.20 -10.34 14.18
CA GLN A 367 6.32 -10.11 13.26
C GLN A 367 7.49 -9.40 13.97
N LYS A 368 7.21 -8.37 14.78
CA LYS A 368 8.24 -7.72 15.60
C LYS A 368 8.92 -8.69 16.57
N GLU A 369 8.15 -9.54 17.25
CA GLU A 369 8.67 -10.51 18.21
C GLU A 369 9.57 -11.58 17.56
N SER A 370 9.17 -12.07 16.39
CA SER A 370 9.91 -13.12 15.67
C SER A 370 11.04 -12.60 14.78
N GLY A 371 11.04 -11.31 14.45
CA GLY A 371 11.90 -10.72 13.42
C GLY A 371 11.50 -11.10 11.99
N LEU A 372 10.38 -11.81 11.79
CA LEU A 372 9.92 -12.24 10.48
C LEU A 372 9.04 -11.16 9.84
N LEU A 373 9.64 -10.34 8.98
CA LEU A 373 8.94 -9.26 8.26
C LEU A 373 8.21 -9.77 7.01
N PHE A 374 7.17 -9.04 6.60
CA PHE A 374 6.52 -9.24 5.31
C PHE A 374 7.40 -8.65 4.21
N GLY A 375 7.84 -9.52 3.29
CA GLY A 375 8.72 -9.16 2.18
C GLY A 375 8.32 -9.87 0.89
N GLY A 376 9.16 -9.78 -0.15
CA GLY A 376 9.04 -10.61 -1.34
C GLY A 376 9.30 -12.09 -1.07
N GLY A 377 9.89 -12.77 -2.03
CA GLY A 377 10.06 -14.22 -2.00
C GLY A 377 8.71 -14.92 -1.95
N SER A 378 8.56 -15.83 -0.99
CA SER A 378 7.34 -16.63 -0.84
C SER A 378 6.15 -15.88 -0.21
N GLY A 379 6.35 -14.68 0.35
CA GLY A 379 5.36 -13.99 1.17
C GLY A 379 5.12 -14.64 2.55
N LEU A 380 4.12 -14.13 3.26
CA LEU A 380 3.69 -14.62 4.58
C LEU A 380 2.35 -15.34 4.49
N TYR A 381 2.25 -16.51 5.11
CA TYR A 381 0.99 -17.23 5.25
C TYR A 381 0.42 -17.12 6.66
N SER A 382 -0.88 -17.37 6.75
CA SER A 382 -1.60 -17.56 8.02
C SER A 382 -2.66 -18.64 7.88
N VAL A 383 -2.81 -19.47 8.92
CA VAL A 383 -3.93 -20.38 9.08
C VAL A 383 -4.81 -19.87 10.20
N ILE A 384 -5.97 -19.32 9.83
CA ILE A 384 -6.95 -18.81 10.79
C ILE A 384 -8.02 -19.86 11.05
N GLU A 385 -8.63 -19.81 12.22
CA GLU A 385 -9.80 -20.60 12.58
C GLU A 385 -11.01 -19.67 12.69
N LEU A 386 -11.99 -19.89 11.81
CA LEU A 386 -13.25 -19.19 11.81
C LEU A 386 -14.28 -19.92 12.69
N PRO A 387 -15.28 -19.21 13.23
CA PRO A 387 -16.43 -19.82 13.90
C PRO A 387 -17.10 -20.93 13.08
N ASP A 388 -17.99 -21.68 13.72
CA ASP A 388 -18.76 -22.72 13.04
C ASP A 388 -19.65 -22.17 11.92
N GLU A 389 -20.08 -23.06 11.03
CA GLU A 389 -20.93 -22.73 9.88
C GLU A 389 -22.22 -22.01 10.29
N ALA A 390 -22.80 -22.37 11.43
CA ALA A 390 -24.04 -21.74 11.91
C ALA A 390 -23.82 -20.26 12.22
N THR A 391 -22.72 -19.94 12.90
CA THR A 391 -22.31 -18.56 13.22
C THR A 391 -21.89 -17.81 11.96
N MET A 392 -21.10 -18.44 11.10
CA MET A 392 -20.61 -17.79 9.86
C MET A 392 -21.75 -17.40 8.92
N LYS A 393 -22.83 -18.19 8.87
CA LYS A 393 -24.04 -17.87 8.11
C LYS A 393 -24.83 -16.68 8.63
N GLU A 394 -24.56 -16.20 9.84
CA GLU A 394 -25.20 -14.98 10.37
C GLU A 394 -24.65 -13.70 9.72
N PHE A 395 -23.43 -13.72 9.17
CA PHE A 395 -22.79 -12.55 8.55
C PHE A 395 -23.16 -12.41 7.07
N ASP A 396 -23.42 -11.19 6.62
CA ASP A 396 -23.72 -10.88 5.22
C ASP A 396 -22.70 -9.92 4.58
N LYS A 397 -21.74 -9.43 5.36
CA LYS A 397 -20.69 -8.53 4.90
C LYS A 397 -19.32 -8.95 5.43
N LEU A 398 -18.31 -8.86 4.56
CA LEU A 398 -16.90 -9.07 4.89
C LEU A 398 -16.08 -7.88 4.42
N GLU A 399 -15.29 -7.31 5.31
CA GLU A 399 -14.29 -6.31 4.99
C GLU A 399 -12.90 -6.79 5.42
N VAL A 400 -11.88 -6.43 4.66
CA VAL A 400 -10.47 -6.69 4.99
C VAL A 400 -9.81 -5.39 5.36
N TYR A 401 -9.38 -5.27 6.61
CA TYR A 401 -8.44 -4.25 7.02
C TYR A 401 -7.02 -4.72 6.74
N SER A 402 -6.19 -3.84 6.22
CA SER A 402 -4.77 -4.09 6.00
C SER A 402 -3.95 -2.85 6.32
N SER A 403 -2.82 -3.01 7.00
CA SER A 403 -1.79 -1.97 7.11
C SER A 403 -0.40 -2.52 6.82
N LEU A 404 0.44 -1.67 6.25
CA LEU A 404 1.88 -1.89 6.14
C LEU A 404 2.59 -0.77 6.90
N ASP A 405 3.24 -1.14 8.01
CA ASP A 405 4.07 -0.22 8.79
C ASP A 405 5.53 -0.40 8.39
N CYS A 406 6.32 0.67 8.47
CA CYS A 406 7.77 0.56 8.31
C CYS A 406 8.34 -0.37 9.41
N PRO A 407 9.34 -1.22 9.09
CA PRO A 407 10.06 -2.00 10.09
C PRO A 407 10.70 -1.15 11.20
N GLY A 408 11.16 0.06 10.84
CA GLY A 408 11.63 1.09 11.77
C GLY A 408 10.58 2.16 12.06
N GLU A 409 10.95 3.16 12.86
CA GLU A 409 10.03 4.24 13.26
C GLU A 409 9.92 5.40 12.26
N ALA A 410 10.71 5.35 11.17
CA ALA A 410 10.76 6.42 10.18
C ALA A 410 10.48 5.92 8.74
N ASP A 411 10.01 6.82 7.88
CA ASP A 411 9.66 6.61 6.47
C ASP A 411 10.83 6.02 5.68
N LYS A 412 12.07 6.44 5.97
CA LYS A 412 13.30 5.86 5.38
C LYS A 412 13.48 4.36 5.62
N ASN A 413 12.76 3.78 6.58
CA ASN A 413 12.79 2.35 6.84
C ASN A 413 11.72 1.59 6.06
N CYS A 414 10.77 2.28 5.43
CA CYS A 414 9.80 1.66 4.54
C CYS A 414 10.45 1.31 3.19
N GLY A 415 9.86 0.33 2.51
CA GLY A 415 10.20 0.05 1.13
C GLY A 415 9.93 1.25 0.21
N GLU A 416 10.82 1.49 -0.75
CA GLU A 416 10.77 2.60 -1.69
C GLU A 416 9.84 2.44 -2.92
N TRP A 417 9.38 1.24 -3.28
CA TRP A 417 8.61 0.95 -4.50
C TRP A 417 7.15 0.57 -4.21
N ASP A 418 6.29 0.82 -5.19
CA ASP A 418 4.84 0.59 -5.22
C ASP A 418 4.44 -0.77 -5.82
N TYR A 419 4.68 -1.84 -5.08
CA TYR A 419 4.32 -3.18 -5.51
C TYR A 419 2.88 -3.57 -5.18
N VAL A 420 2.28 -4.33 -6.10
CA VAL A 420 0.99 -4.99 -5.88
C VAL A 420 1.12 -6.03 -4.76
N VAL A 421 0.29 -5.88 -3.74
CA VAL A 421 0.14 -6.81 -2.63
C VAL A 421 -1.21 -7.53 -2.76
N GLN A 422 -1.21 -8.85 -2.67
CA GLN A 422 -2.42 -9.67 -2.78
C GLN A 422 -2.61 -10.52 -1.54
N LEU A 423 -3.82 -10.50 -0.98
CA LEU A 423 -4.29 -11.46 0.00
C LEU A 423 -5.08 -12.55 -0.71
N LEU A 424 -4.59 -13.78 -0.66
CA LEU A 424 -5.13 -14.92 -1.38
C LEU A 424 -5.66 -15.98 -0.42
N LEU A 425 -6.79 -16.59 -0.76
CA LEU A 425 -7.26 -17.84 -0.13
C LEU A 425 -6.73 -19.02 -0.94
N CYS A 426 -6.04 -19.95 -0.26
CA CYS A 426 -5.38 -21.08 -0.90
C CYS A 426 -5.93 -22.43 -0.42
N LYS A 427 -5.94 -23.40 -1.34
CA LYS A 427 -6.22 -24.80 -0.99
C LYS A 427 -5.06 -25.35 -0.17
N ALA A 428 -5.34 -25.75 1.05
CA ALA A 428 -4.37 -26.37 1.94
C ALA A 428 -4.78 -27.82 2.23
N ASN A 429 -3.80 -28.72 2.24
CA ASN A 429 -4.04 -30.11 2.63
C ASN A 429 -4.16 -30.22 4.18
N PRO A 430 -4.66 -31.34 4.72
CA PRO A 430 -4.82 -31.50 6.17
C PRO A 430 -3.53 -31.41 6.99
N LYS A 431 -2.35 -31.63 6.39
CA LYS A 431 -1.06 -31.45 7.08
C LYS A 431 -0.71 -29.97 7.18
N THR A 432 -0.84 -29.21 6.08
CA THR A 432 -0.65 -27.75 6.05
C THR A 432 -1.62 -27.05 7.00
N LEU A 433 -2.89 -27.48 7.02
CA LEU A 433 -3.87 -26.99 7.98
C LEU A 433 -3.57 -27.39 9.43
N LYS A 434 -2.61 -28.27 9.72
CA LYS A 434 -2.17 -28.59 11.09
C LYS A 434 -0.87 -27.90 11.48
N GLN A 435 -0.17 -27.27 10.53
CA GLN A 435 1.09 -26.57 10.76
C GLN A 435 0.87 -25.22 11.47
N VAL A 436 1.99 -24.58 11.80
CA VAL A 436 2.09 -23.33 12.58
C VAL A 436 1.14 -22.27 12.03
N ALA A 437 0.50 -21.51 12.92
CA ALA A 437 -0.60 -20.62 12.58
C ALA A 437 -0.23 -19.47 11.61
N TRP A 438 1.05 -19.15 11.45
CA TRP A 438 1.54 -18.20 10.45
C TRP A 438 3.06 -18.37 10.22
N GLY A 439 3.61 -17.81 9.14
CA GLY A 439 5.06 -17.82 8.88
C GLY A 439 5.43 -17.57 7.41
N ARG A 440 6.66 -17.90 7.01
CA ARG A 440 7.08 -17.88 5.58
C ARG A 440 6.45 -19.05 4.83
N ALA A 441 5.87 -18.79 3.67
CA ALA A 441 5.26 -19.84 2.87
C ALA A 441 6.33 -20.76 2.26
N THR A 442 6.32 -22.05 2.58
CA THR A 442 7.30 -23.02 2.03
C THR A 442 6.72 -23.86 0.89
N SER A 443 5.39 -24.00 0.84
CA SER A 443 4.66 -24.63 -0.25
C SER A 443 3.23 -24.10 -0.24
N VAL A 444 2.83 -23.41 -1.29
CA VAL A 444 1.44 -22.94 -1.45
C VAL A 444 0.71 -23.92 -2.37
N GLY A 445 -0.46 -24.40 -1.95
CA GLY A 445 -1.39 -25.04 -2.89
C GLY A 445 -1.95 -24.01 -3.89
N SER A 446 -2.90 -24.40 -4.73
CA SER A 446 -3.52 -23.43 -5.64
C SER A 446 -4.23 -22.33 -4.84
N CYS A 447 -3.95 -21.07 -5.18
CA CYS A 447 -4.56 -19.89 -4.61
C CYS A 447 -5.50 -19.27 -5.64
N ASP A 448 -6.73 -19.79 -5.68
CA ASP A 448 -7.66 -19.52 -6.77
C ASP A 448 -8.47 -18.24 -6.55
N PHE A 449 -8.55 -17.75 -5.31
CA PHE A 449 -9.35 -16.59 -4.92
C PHE A 449 -8.50 -15.49 -4.29
N GLU A 450 -8.73 -14.27 -4.75
CA GLU A 450 -8.19 -13.03 -4.19
C GLU A 450 -9.24 -12.39 -3.29
N VAL A 451 -8.89 -12.19 -2.02
CA VAL A 451 -9.73 -11.62 -0.98
C VAL A 451 -9.50 -10.12 -0.83
N GLY A 452 -8.30 -9.65 -1.20
CA GLY A 452 -7.98 -8.23 -1.24
C GLY A 452 -6.73 -7.97 -2.05
N ARG A 453 -6.67 -6.77 -2.66
CA ARG A 453 -5.50 -6.26 -3.36
C ARG A 453 -5.20 -4.84 -2.91
N PHE A 454 -3.93 -4.57 -2.70
CA PHE A 454 -3.38 -3.29 -2.26
C PHE A 454 -2.13 -2.97 -3.08
N VAL A 455 -1.64 -1.75 -2.97
CA VAL A 455 -0.34 -1.33 -3.53
C VAL A 455 0.48 -0.69 -2.43
N THR A 456 1.74 -1.09 -2.28
CA THR A 456 2.63 -0.48 -1.28
C THR A 456 2.82 1.02 -1.57
N PRO A 457 2.96 1.87 -0.55
CA PRO A 457 3.38 3.26 -0.77
C PRO A 457 4.88 3.36 -1.08
N TYR A 458 5.30 4.42 -1.76
CA TYR A 458 6.72 4.78 -1.92
C TYR A 458 7.29 5.33 -0.61
N ALA A 459 8.12 4.54 0.08
CA ALA A 459 8.83 4.88 1.31
C ALA A 459 7.94 5.49 2.41
N ARG A 460 6.71 4.99 2.52
CA ARG A 460 5.72 5.43 3.52
C ARG A 460 4.92 4.23 4.05
N PRO A 461 4.40 4.30 5.28
CA PRO A 461 3.42 3.32 5.77
C PRO A 461 2.05 3.58 5.12
N GLY A 462 1.17 2.58 5.14
CA GLY A 462 -0.19 2.71 4.61
C GLY A 462 -1.22 1.89 5.37
N LYS A 463 -2.47 2.36 5.40
CA LYS A 463 -3.61 1.69 6.05
C LYS A 463 -4.83 1.76 5.17
N TRP A 464 -5.53 0.64 5.03
CA TRP A 464 -6.66 0.52 4.13
C TRP A 464 -7.74 -0.42 4.66
N VAL A 465 -8.94 -0.25 4.11
CA VAL A 465 -10.04 -1.21 4.22
C VAL A 465 -10.62 -1.45 2.83
N ILE A 466 -10.90 -2.70 2.50
CA ILE A 466 -11.55 -3.09 1.24
C ILE A 466 -12.78 -3.95 1.54
N ASP A 467 -13.83 -3.77 0.75
CA ASP A 467 -14.99 -4.65 0.75
C ASP A 467 -14.61 -5.97 0.05
N ALA A 468 -14.72 -7.08 0.78
CA ALA A 468 -14.43 -8.42 0.30
C ALA A 468 -15.67 -9.33 0.39
N THR A 469 -16.87 -8.76 0.43
CA THR A 469 -18.15 -9.47 0.58
C THR A 469 -18.36 -10.51 -0.52
N ALA A 470 -17.88 -10.22 -1.73
CA ALA A 470 -17.88 -11.16 -2.85
C ALA A 470 -17.11 -12.47 -2.60
N THR A 471 -16.25 -12.53 -1.58
CA THR A 471 -15.49 -13.74 -1.19
C THR A 471 -16.02 -14.42 0.07
N LEU A 472 -16.99 -13.81 0.77
CA LEU A 472 -17.62 -14.36 1.97
C LEU A 472 -18.18 -15.79 1.78
N PRO A 473 -18.80 -16.16 0.64
CA PRO A 473 -19.29 -17.53 0.41
C PRO A 473 -18.24 -18.63 0.63
N LEU A 474 -16.96 -18.33 0.37
CA LEU A 474 -15.85 -19.26 0.50
C LEU A 474 -15.53 -19.60 1.97
N LEU A 475 -16.01 -18.76 2.90
CA LEU A 475 -15.72 -18.81 4.32
C LEU A 475 -16.94 -19.24 5.16
N LEU A 476 -18.14 -19.35 4.55
CA LEU A 476 -19.38 -19.67 5.26
C LEU A 476 -19.38 -21.03 5.95
N GLY A 477 -18.56 -21.97 5.50
CA GLY A 477 -18.41 -23.29 6.13
C GLY A 477 -17.68 -23.24 7.49
N GLY A 478 -17.09 -22.10 7.87
CA GLY A 478 -16.32 -21.99 9.09
C GLY A 478 -15.01 -22.77 9.07
N GLY A 479 -14.44 -23.02 10.25
CA GLY A 479 -13.26 -23.88 10.41
C GLY A 479 -11.94 -23.24 9.96
N ARG A 480 -10.93 -24.08 9.68
CA ARG A 480 -9.56 -23.61 9.39
C ARG A 480 -9.34 -23.29 7.92
N HIS A 481 -8.79 -22.12 7.64
CA HIS A 481 -8.50 -21.62 6.29
C HIS A 481 -7.06 -21.14 6.18
N TYR A 482 -6.44 -21.34 5.02
CA TYR A 482 -5.07 -20.91 4.73
C TYR A 482 -5.07 -19.68 3.82
N PHE A 483 -4.48 -18.59 4.30
CA PHE A 483 -4.32 -17.35 3.56
C PHE A 483 -2.84 -17.09 3.27
N LEU A 484 -2.57 -16.49 2.11
CA LEU A 484 -1.25 -16.02 1.70
C LEU A 484 -1.31 -14.52 1.41
N LEU A 485 -0.51 -13.74 2.12
CA LEU A 485 -0.17 -12.36 1.75
C LEU A 485 1.13 -12.38 0.95
N LYS A 486 1.11 -11.86 -0.27
CA LYS A 486 2.29 -11.83 -1.14
C LYS A 486 2.44 -10.49 -1.86
N GLN A 487 3.69 -10.19 -2.22
CA GLN A 487 4.10 -9.17 -3.17
C GLN A 487 5.01 -9.84 -4.24
N PRO A 488 5.55 -9.14 -5.25
CA PRO A 488 6.44 -9.74 -6.25
C PRO A 488 7.59 -10.52 -5.59
N TYR A 489 7.89 -11.70 -6.14
CA TYR A 489 8.86 -12.64 -5.54
C TYR A 489 10.27 -12.03 -5.41
N TRP A 490 10.65 -11.14 -6.32
CA TRP A 490 11.95 -10.49 -6.33
C TRP A 490 12.04 -9.24 -5.43
N SER A 491 10.94 -8.81 -4.81
CA SER A 491 10.95 -7.65 -3.92
C SER A 491 11.86 -7.88 -2.71
N GLN A 492 12.78 -6.95 -2.48
CA GLN A 492 13.63 -6.89 -1.28
C GLN A 492 13.02 -6.02 -0.16
N GLN A 493 11.89 -5.36 -0.45
CA GLN A 493 11.24 -4.44 0.48
C GLN A 493 10.56 -5.19 1.62
N ASN A 494 10.77 -4.72 2.85
CA ASN A 494 10.21 -5.32 4.05
C ASN A 494 9.25 -4.36 4.76
N TYR A 495 8.15 -4.91 5.26
CA TYR A 495 7.15 -4.19 6.06
C TYR A 495 6.69 -5.05 7.23
N LEU A 496 6.06 -4.40 8.20
CA LEU A 496 5.24 -5.06 9.20
C LEU A 496 3.79 -5.03 8.74
N ALA A 497 3.23 -6.19 8.41
CA ALA A 497 1.85 -6.30 7.94
C ALA A 497 0.85 -6.51 9.10
N ASP A 498 -0.30 -5.85 9.09
CA ASP A 498 -1.44 -6.18 9.94
C ASP A 498 -2.64 -6.42 9.04
N VAL A 499 -3.23 -7.61 9.09
CA VAL A 499 -4.37 -7.98 8.24
C VAL A 499 -5.46 -8.54 9.13
N ARG A 500 -6.68 -8.01 9.01
CA ARG A 500 -7.82 -8.42 9.82
C ARG A 500 -9.06 -8.56 8.97
N PHE A 501 -9.86 -9.59 9.24
CA PHE A 501 -11.20 -9.72 8.71
C PHE A 501 -12.21 -9.11 9.67
N ILE A 502 -13.19 -8.41 9.10
CA ILE A 502 -14.28 -7.78 9.83
C ILE A 502 -15.57 -8.34 9.25
N PHE A 503 -16.19 -9.25 10.00
CA PHE A 503 -17.48 -9.81 9.64
C PHE A 503 -18.58 -9.01 10.32
N SER A 504 -19.60 -8.65 9.56
CA SER A 504 -20.77 -7.94 10.09
C SER A 504 -22.07 -8.47 9.46
N SER A 505 -23.17 -8.22 10.16
CA SER A 505 -24.52 -8.44 9.65
C SER A 505 -25.21 -7.11 9.52
N SER A 506 -25.86 -6.91 8.39
CA SER A 506 -26.76 -5.78 8.14
C SER A 506 -28.22 -6.22 8.32
N GLU A 507 -29.16 -5.28 8.27
CA GLU A 507 -30.59 -5.59 8.23
C GLU A 507 -31.05 -6.15 6.86
N ILE A 508 -30.12 -6.37 5.94
CA ILE A 508 -30.40 -6.86 4.58
C ILE A 508 -30.84 -8.33 4.66
N HIS A 509 -31.95 -8.65 3.98
CA HIS A 509 -32.54 -10.00 3.96
C HIS A 509 -31.93 -10.92 2.87
N GLU A 510 -30.74 -10.58 2.37
CA GLU A 510 -30.00 -11.31 1.34
C GLU A 510 -28.54 -11.50 1.77
N GLN A 511 -27.94 -12.60 1.35
CA GLN A 511 -26.55 -12.96 1.66
C GLN A 511 -25.89 -13.55 0.40
N PRO A 512 -24.59 -13.28 0.16
CA PRO A 512 -23.88 -13.96 -0.92
C PRO A 512 -23.78 -15.45 -0.57
N LEU A 513 -24.19 -16.32 -1.49
CA LEU A 513 -24.23 -17.77 -1.30
C LEU A 513 -23.13 -18.50 -2.04
N VAL A 514 -22.73 -17.99 -3.21
CA VAL A 514 -21.73 -18.62 -4.08
C VAL A 514 -20.93 -17.54 -4.81
N SER A 515 -19.63 -17.78 -4.96
CA SER A 515 -18.72 -16.96 -5.77
C SER A 515 -18.09 -17.83 -6.85
N ILE A 516 -18.42 -17.56 -8.10
CA ILE A 516 -17.99 -18.34 -9.26
C ILE A 516 -16.89 -17.56 -10.00
N PRO A 517 -15.64 -18.05 -10.07
CA PRO A 517 -14.59 -17.40 -10.85
C PRO A 517 -14.99 -17.22 -12.31
N LEU A 518 -14.74 -16.02 -12.84
CA LEU A 518 -14.91 -15.69 -14.25
C LEU A 518 -13.53 -15.56 -14.91
N PHE A 519 -13.28 -14.43 -15.56
CA PHE A 519 -12.09 -14.16 -16.34
C PHE A 519 -10.91 -13.71 -15.48
N ARG A 520 -9.71 -14.00 -15.98
CA ARG A 520 -8.43 -13.48 -15.45
C ARG A 520 -7.81 -12.56 -16.49
N GLY A 521 -7.01 -11.61 -16.01
CA GLY A 521 -6.20 -10.77 -16.89
C GLY A 521 -4.97 -11.51 -17.44
N GLY A 522 -4.05 -10.75 -18.05
CA GLY A 522 -2.79 -11.20 -18.63
C GLY A 522 -2.16 -10.08 -19.47
N ILE A 523 -1.15 -10.44 -20.26
CA ILE A 523 -0.50 -9.52 -21.22
C ILE A 523 -1.57 -8.88 -22.10
N PHE A 524 -1.57 -7.55 -22.22
CA PHE A 524 -2.53 -6.76 -22.98
C PHE A 524 -1.96 -6.47 -24.37
N ASP A 525 -2.17 -7.40 -25.30
CA ASP A 525 -1.66 -7.37 -26.67
C ASP A 525 -2.79 -7.65 -27.69
N GLN A 526 -2.46 -7.72 -28.99
CA GLN A 526 -3.38 -8.05 -30.09
C GLN A 526 -4.16 -9.37 -29.91
N GLY A 527 -3.66 -10.30 -29.09
CA GLY A 527 -4.31 -11.56 -28.75
C GLY A 527 -5.11 -11.54 -27.45
N TYR A 528 -5.21 -10.40 -26.75
CA TYR A 528 -5.83 -10.32 -25.42
C TYR A 528 -7.23 -10.93 -25.39
N ASN A 529 -8.13 -10.46 -26.25
CA ASN A 529 -9.52 -10.89 -26.22
C ASN A 529 -9.72 -12.32 -26.74
N SER A 530 -8.85 -12.82 -27.63
CA SER A 530 -8.97 -14.19 -28.15
C SER A 530 -8.63 -15.26 -27.11
N ARG A 531 -7.87 -14.89 -26.06
CA ARG A 531 -7.57 -15.75 -24.90
C ARG A 531 -8.76 -15.92 -23.96
N HIS A 532 -9.81 -15.10 -24.07
CA HIS A 532 -11.00 -15.18 -23.23
C HIS A 532 -12.15 -15.88 -23.98
N GLN A 533 -12.37 -17.16 -23.66
CA GLN A 533 -13.49 -17.92 -24.19
C GLN A 533 -14.77 -17.67 -23.37
N PRO A 534 -15.96 -17.61 -23.98
CA PRO A 534 -17.22 -17.48 -23.25
C PRO A 534 -17.40 -18.56 -22.18
N MET A 535 -17.95 -18.16 -21.03
CA MET A 535 -18.25 -19.04 -19.91
C MET A 535 -19.74 -19.35 -19.84
N HIS A 536 -20.06 -20.59 -19.52
CA HIS A 536 -21.42 -21.12 -19.43
C HIS A 536 -21.68 -21.51 -17.98
N ILE A 537 -22.57 -20.78 -17.30
CA ILE A 537 -22.75 -20.90 -15.85
C ILE A 537 -24.22 -21.15 -15.52
N ASP A 538 -24.51 -22.28 -14.89
CA ASP A 538 -25.87 -22.58 -14.43
C ASP A 538 -26.24 -21.70 -13.23
N ILE A 539 -27.36 -21.01 -13.34
CA ILE A 539 -27.83 -20.10 -12.30
C ILE A 539 -28.71 -20.87 -11.32
N PRO A 540 -28.35 -20.96 -10.02
CA PRO A 540 -29.12 -21.73 -9.05
C PRO A 540 -30.57 -21.22 -8.91
N TYR A 541 -31.52 -22.13 -8.70
CA TYR A 541 -32.95 -21.78 -8.48
C TYR A 541 -33.18 -20.88 -7.26
N ILE A 542 -32.27 -20.88 -6.29
CA ILE A 542 -32.34 -20.08 -5.07
C ILE A 542 -31.86 -18.64 -5.25
N THR A 543 -31.35 -18.29 -6.43
CA THR A 543 -30.81 -16.96 -6.75
C THR A 543 -31.90 -15.90 -6.63
N SER A 544 -31.67 -14.89 -5.80
CA SER A 544 -32.50 -13.68 -5.72
C SER A 544 -31.84 -12.47 -6.37
N ARG A 545 -30.50 -12.41 -6.36
CA ARG A 545 -29.69 -11.35 -6.96
C ARG A 545 -28.36 -11.92 -7.46
N ALA A 546 -27.79 -11.30 -8.49
CA ALA A 546 -26.47 -11.65 -9.01
C ALA A 546 -25.69 -10.38 -9.34
N GLU A 547 -24.38 -10.41 -9.10
CA GLU A 547 -23.48 -9.31 -9.46
C GLU A 547 -22.18 -9.84 -10.08
N ILE A 548 -21.59 -9.04 -10.97
CA ILE A 548 -20.20 -9.23 -11.36
C ILE A 548 -19.34 -8.39 -10.41
N HIS A 549 -18.35 -9.02 -9.81
CA HIS A 549 -17.33 -8.40 -8.98
C HIS A 549 -15.97 -8.58 -9.65
N SER A 550 -15.29 -7.49 -10.02
CA SER A 550 -14.01 -7.53 -10.72
C SER A 550 -12.98 -6.58 -10.12
N VAL A 551 -11.81 -7.11 -9.76
CA VAL A 551 -10.63 -6.32 -9.36
C VAL A 551 -9.73 -6.20 -10.59
N ILE A 552 -9.59 -5.00 -11.14
CA ILE A 552 -8.91 -4.72 -12.40
C ILE A 552 -7.85 -3.64 -12.19
N THR A 553 -6.63 -3.89 -12.62
CA THR A 553 -5.52 -2.90 -12.60
C THR A 553 -4.67 -3.08 -13.86
N GLY A 554 -4.34 -1.99 -14.55
CA GLY A 554 -3.38 -1.99 -15.67
C GLY A 554 -1.95 -1.74 -15.20
N HIS A 555 -0.99 -2.42 -15.83
CA HIS A 555 0.44 -2.37 -15.54
C HIS A 555 1.22 -2.32 -16.86
N GLY A 556 2.45 -1.83 -16.85
CA GLY A 556 3.29 -1.71 -18.05
C GLY A 556 3.48 -0.24 -18.43
N TRP A 557 4.68 0.06 -18.91
CA TRP A 557 5.10 1.39 -19.36
C TRP A 557 6.38 1.26 -20.20
N GLY A 558 6.63 2.23 -21.07
CA GLY A 558 7.93 2.40 -21.71
C GLY A 558 8.29 1.43 -22.85
N GLU A 559 7.51 0.36 -23.08
CA GLU A 559 7.70 -0.56 -24.23
C GLU A 559 6.81 -0.21 -25.43
N ASP A 560 5.66 0.43 -25.20
CA ASP A 560 4.74 0.88 -26.23
C ASP A 560 4.55 2.40 -26.21
N SER A 561 4.10 2.97 -27.34
CA SER A 561 3.93 4.42 -27.50
C SER A 561 2.85 5.04 -26.61
N GLU A 562 1.93 4.23 -26.08
CA GLU A 562 0.79 4.70 -25.28
C GLU A 562 1.08 4.60 -23.77
N ASN A 563 2.25 4.06 -23.38
CA ASN A 563 2.58 3.72 -21.99
C ASN A 563 1.48 2.87 -21.33
N CYS A 564 0.93 1.93 -22.09
CA CYS A 564 -0.05 1.00 -21.57
C CYS A 564 0.61 -0.10 -20.73
N ALA A 565 -0.07 -0.65 -19.72
CA ALA A 565 -1.40 -0.31 -19.26
C ALA A 565 -1.38 0.48 -17.93
N GLU A 566 -0.23 1.00 -17.47
CA GLU A 566 -0.20 1.78 -16.21
C GLU A 566 -0.83 3.17 -16.39
N PHE A 567 -0.49 3.86 -17.49
CA PHE A 567 -0.83 5.28 -17.67
C PHE A 567 -1.88 5.53 -18.75
N CYS A 568 -2.34 4.50 -19.46
CA CYS A 568 -3.37 4.61 -20.48
C CYS A 568 -4.76 4.19 -19.94
N VAL A 569 -5.82 4.78 -20.48
CA VAL A 569 -7.20 4.42 -20.10
C VAL A 569 -7.63 3.18 -20.88
N THR A 570 -7.89 2.08 -20.15
CA THR A 570 -8.43 0.84 -20.71
C THR A 570 -9.91 0.68 -20.39
N GLN A 571 -10.68 0.13 -21.33
CA GLN A 571 -12.10 -0.21 -21.15
C GLN A 571 -12.28 -1.72 -20.98
N HIS A 572 -13.23 -2.14 -20.15
CA HIS A 572 -13.49 -3.54 -19.81
C HIS A 572 -14.99 -3.81 -19.95
N GLN A 573 -15.35 -4.80 -20.76
CA GLN A 573 -16.74 -5.11 -21.10
C GLN A 573 -17.09 -6.55 -20.80
N PHE A 574 -18.15 -6.76 -20.02
CA PHE A 574 -18.77 -8.06 -19.77
C PHE A 574 -20.09 -8.13 -20.51
N ARG A 575 -20.28 -9.16 -21.34
CA ARG A 575 -21.53 -9.38 -22.10
C ARG A 575 -22.23 -10.63 -21.62
N LEU A 576 -23.53 -10.53 -21.35
CA LEU A 576 -24.33 -11.62 -20.82
C LEU A 576 -25.48 -11.94 -21.77
N ARG A 577 -25.63 -13.22 -22.08
CA ARG A 577 -26.78 -13.79 -22.78
C ARG A 577 -27.39 -14.91 -21.96
N GLN A 578 -28.70 -15.11 -22.08
CA GLN A 578 -29.36 -16.24 -21.47
C GLN A 578 -29.14 -17.50 -22.32
N GLY A 579 -28.72 -18.58 -21.70
CA GLY A 579 -28.57 -19.90 -22.30
C GLY A 579 -29.54 -20.92 -21.72
N LEU A 580 -29.79 -21.97 -22.49
CA LEU A 580 -30.39 -23.22 -22.03
C LEU A 580 -29.64 -24.39 -22.67
N GLU A 581 -29.21 -25.34 -21.85
CA GLU A 581 -28.62 -26.60 -22.34
C GLU A 581 -29.71 -27.65 -22.51
N ILE A 582 -29.82 -28.21 -23.72
CA ILE A 582 -30.72 -29.31 -24.07
C ILE A 582 -29.91 -30.37 -24.79
N ASP A 583 -29.92 -31.60 -24.27
CA ASP A 583 -29.23 -32.75 -24.87
C ASP A 583 -27.74 -32.52 -25.20
N GLY A 584 -27.05 -31.69 -24.41
CA GLY A 584 -25.63 -31.35 -24.60
C GLY A 584 -25.36 -30.22 -25.60
N GLU A 585 -26.41 -29.60 -26.16
CA GLU A 585 -26.30 -28.41 -27.00
C GLU A 585 -26.76 -27.16 -26.22
N THR A 586 -25.99 -26.07 -26.33
CA THR A 586 -26.35 -24.78 -25.73
C THR A 586 -27.11 -23.91 -26.73
N TYR A 587 -28.30 -23.46 -26.33
CA TYR A 587 -29.12 -22.51 -27.07
C TYR A 587 -29.07 -21.14 -26.36
N ALA A 588 -28.56 -20.12 -27.05
CA ALA A 588 -28.42 -18.77 -26.52
C ALA A 588 -29.57 -17.85 -26.99
N SER A 589 -29.99 -16.92 -26.13
CA SER A 589 -30.88 -15.82 -26.49
C SER A 589 -30.21 -14.85 -27.46
N SER A 590 -31.02 -14.18 -28.28
CA SER A 590 -30.57 -13.07 -29.11
C SER A 590 -30.32 -11.79 -28.32
N GLU A 591 -31.02 -11.62 -27.19
CA GLU A 591 -30.82 -10.49 -26.29
C GLU A 591 -29.49 -10.64 -25.55
N GLU A 592 -28.67 -9.59 -25.61
CA GLU A 592 -27.37 -9.47 -24.96
C GLU A 592 -27.34 -8.19 -24.12
N HIS A 593 -26.92 -8.32 -22.87
CA HIS A 593 -26.70 -7.20 -21.96
C HIS A 593 -25.21 -6.92 -21.84
N VAL A 594 -24.79 -5.68 -22.01
CA VAL A 594 -23.38 -5.25 -21.90
C VAL A 594 -23.22 -4.42 -20.64
N TYR A 595 -22.23 -4.78 -19.84
CA TYR A 595 -21.80 -4.05 -18.65
C TYR A 595 -20.35 -3.65 -18.80
N GLU A 596 -20.04 -2.37 -18.59
CA GLU A 596 -18.71 -1.85 -18.88
C GLU A 596 -18.16 -0.94 -17.79
N THR A 597 -16.83 -0.86 -17.73
CA THR A 597 -16.08 0.06 -16.88
C THR A 597 -14.82 0.50 -17.60
N SER A 598 -14.43 1.76 -17.41
CA SER A 598 -13.15 2.31 -17.86
C SER A 598 -12.29 2.69 -16.66
N LEU A 599 -10.98 2.48 -16.78
CA LEU A 599 -10.01 2.85 -15.75
C LEU A 599 -9.62 4.33 -15.89
N GLU A 600 -10.63 5.20 -15.75
CA GLU A 600 -10.50 6.64 -15.91
C GLU A 600 -9.46 7.26 -14.96
N GLY A 601 -8.85 8.35 -15.41
CA GLY A 601 -7.85 9.08 -14.64
C GLY A 601 -6.43 8.55 -14.75
N ALA A 602 -6.20 7.42 -15.43
CA ALA A 602 -4.87 6.99 -15.84
C ALA A 602 -4.15 8.11 -16.62
N GLY A 603 -2.88 8.37 -16.28
CA GLY A 603 -2.06 9.41 -16.90
C GLY A 603 -2.35 10.84 -16.43
N SER A 604 -3.36 11.05 -15.56
CA SER A 604 -3.66 12.40 -15.05
C SER A 604 -2.67 12.87 -13.99
N GLU A 605 -2.35 14.17 -13.97
CA GLU A 605 -1.33 14.74 -13.07
C GLU A 605 -1.62 14.56 -11.57
N MET A 606 -2.90 14.55 -11.20
CA MET A 606 -3.36 14.53 -9.79
C MET A 606 -4.37 13.41 -9.51
N GLY A 607 -4.47 12.41 -10.40
CA GLY A 607 -5.50 11.36 -10.31
C GLY A 607 -5.49 10.59 -9.00
N CYS A 608 -4.30 10.30 -8.47
CA CYS A 608 -4.14 9.62 -7.19
C CYS A 608 -4.09 10.58 -6.00
N ALA A 609 -3.52 11.78 -6.17
CA ALA A 609 -3.57 12.82 -5.14
C ALA A 609 -5.00 13.20 -4.75
N ARG A 610 -5.95 13.15 -5.69
CA ARG A 610 -7.38 13.42 -5.44
C ARG A 610 -8.12 12.28 -4.71
N GLN A 611 -7.46 11.15 -4.48
CA GLN A 611 -8.03 9.97 -3.80
C GLN A 611 -7.51 9.79 -2.37
N VAL A 612 -6.92 10.82 -1.79
CA VAL A 612 -6.40 10.76 -0.40
C VAL A 612 -7.53 10.54 0.62
N SER A 613 -8.71 11.16 0.44
CA SER A 613 -9.90 10.89 1.28
C SER A 613 -10.42 9.46 1.20
N THR A 614 -10.06 8.69 0.17
CA THR A 614 -10.46 7.28 0.03
C THR A 614 -9.37 6.31 0.49
N GLY A 615 -8.22 6.82 0.93
CA GLY A 615 -7.16 6.05 1.57
C GLY A 615 -5.85 5.95 0.78
N VAL A 616 -5.65 6.75 -0.28
CA VAL A 616 -4.31 6.94 -0.86
C VAL A 616 -3.42 7.60 0.17
N THR A 617 -2.26 7.00 0.44
CA THR A 617 -1.26 7.58 1.34
C THR A 617 -0.66 8.83 0.69
N PRO A 618 -0.76 10.03 1.27
CA PRO A 618 -0.16 11.22 0.67
C PRO A 618 1.35 11.30 0.89
N ASN A 619 1.98 12.20 0.13
CA ASN A 619 3.35 12.68 0.33
C ASN A 619 4.41 11.56 0.31
N GLN A 620 4.22 10.60 -0.58
CA GLN A 620 5.16 9.50 -0.80
C GLN A 620 6.38 9.99 -1.58
N TYR A 621 7.48 9.25 -1.49
CA TYR A 621 8.78 9.64 -2.07
C TYR A 621 8.92 9.34 -3.58
N GLY A 622 7.87 8.80 -4.20
CA GLY A 622 7.79 8.50 -5.64
C GLY A 622 6.78 9.36 -6.37
N THR A 623 6.43 8.95 -7.58
CA THR A 623 5.51 9.68 -8.47
C THR A 623 4.04 9.43 -8.12
N TRP A 624 3.70 9.33 -6.83
CA TRP A 624 2.43 8.81 -6.32
C TRP A 624 1.19 9.62 -6.70
N GLN A 625 1.36 10.91 -7.03
CA GLN A 625 0.27 11.84 -7.33
C GLN A 625 -0.46 11.51 -8.65
N PHE A 626 0.26 10.94 -9.62
CA PHE A 626 -0.28 10.65 -10.95
C PHE A 626 -1.34 9.55 -10.90
N GLY A 627 -2.40 9.67 -11.70
CA GLY A 627 -3.40 8.63 -11.81
C GLY A 627 -2.87 7.41 -12.58
N ARG A 628 -3.18 6.20 -12.10
CA ARG A 628 -2.92 4.94 -12.80
C ARG A 628 -4.21 4.24 -13.17
N ALA A 629 -4.13 3.32 -14.12
CA ALA A 629 -5.26 2.54 -14.58
C ALA A 629 -5.78 1.57 -13.49
N GLY A 630 -6.73 2.05 -12.67
CA GLY A 630 -7.45 1.28 -11.67
C GLY A 630 -6.72 1.11 -10.33
N TRP A 631 -5.63 1.83 -10.09
CA TRP A 631 -4.89 1.78 -8.83
C TRP A 631 -4.17 3.08 -8.50
N CYS A 632 -3.70 3.19 -7.25
CA CYS A 632 -2.80 4.25 -6.81
C CYS A 632 -1.73 3.66 -5.90
N PRO A 633 -0.48 4.15 -5.94
CA PRO A 633 0.52 3.82 -4.94
C PRO A 633 -0.01 4.09 -3.53
N GLY A 634 0.19 3.16 -2.61
CA GLY A 634 -0.29 3.32 -1.23
C GLY A 634 -1.81 3.35 -1.07
N SER A 635 -2.57 2.59 -1.87
CA SER A 635 -4.04 2.45 -1.80
C SER A 635 -4.51 0.98 -1.76
N ALA A 636 -5.74 0.76 -1.28
CA ALA A 636 -6.49 -0.46 -1.61
C ALA A 636 -7.09 -0.36 -3.02
N ILE A 637 -7.31 -1.51 -3.65
CA ILE A 637 -7.93 -1.59 -4.98
C ILE A 637 -9.40 -1.92 -4.84
N SER A 638 -10.26 -0.91 -4.93
CA SER A 638 -11.70 -1.12 -4.90
C SER A 638 -12.17 -1.95 -6.10
N PRO A 639 -12.98 -2.99 -5.89
CA PRO A 639 -13.54 -3.77 -6.99
C PRO A 639 -14.59 -2.96 -7.76
N TRP A 640 -14.66 -3.18 -9.08
CA TRP A 640 -15.83 -2.82 -9.85
C TRP A 640 -16.93 -3.86 -9.60
N VAL A 641 -18.07 -3.41 -9.10
CA VAL A 641 -19.22 -4.25 -8.77
C VAL A 641 -20.43 -3.76 -9.54
N VAL A 642 -21.10 -4.65 -10.27
CA VAL A 642 -22.30 -4.32 -11.04
C VAL A 642 -23.39 -5.36 -10.86
N ASP A 643 -24.61 -4.91 -10.63
CA ASP A 643 -25.79 -5.78 -10.54
C ASP A 643 -26.18 -6.29 -11.93
N VAL A 644 -26.22 -7.61 -12.09
CA VAL A 644 -26.58 -8.30 -13.33
C VAL A 644 -27.86 -9.13 -13.20
N THR A 645 -28.65 -8.90 -12.15
CA THR A 645 -29.83 -9.70 -11.80
C THR A 645 -30.86 -9.76 -12.93
N SER A 646 -31.08 -8.67 -13.65
CA SER A 646 -32.00 -8.64 -14.79
C SER A 646 -31.55 -9.51 -15.97
N SER A 647 -30.26 -9.82 -16.04
CA SER A 647 -29.60 -10.52 -17.15
C SER A 647 -29.43 -12.02 -16.90
N VAL A 648 -29.80 -12.49 -15.71
CA VAL A 648 -29.74 -13.90 -15.32
C VAL A 648 -31.10 -14.38 -14.85
N LYS A 649 -31.43 -15.64 -15.16
CA LYS A 649 -32.68 -16.28 -14.70
C LYS A 649 -32.38 -17.53 -13.91
N PRO A 650 -32.92 -17.68 -12.68
CA PRO A 650 -32.79 -18.89 -11.89
C PRO A 650 -33.24 -20.14 -12.67
N GLY A 651 -32.42 -21.18 -12.65
CA GLY A 651 -32.68 -22.45 -13.35
C GLY A 651 -32.30 -22.47 -14.83
N LEU A 652 -31.78 -21.37 -15.38
CA LEU A 652 -31.23 -21.29 -16.73
C LEU A 652 -29.72 -21.03 -16.66
N GLN A 653 -29.05 -21.09 -17.82
CA GLN A 653 -27.60 -20.85 -17.92
C GLN A 653 -27.33 -19.37 -18.27
N ALA A 654 -26.33 -18.74 -17.67
CA ALA A 654 -25.77 -17.48 -18.13
C ALA A 654 -24.56 -17.75 -19.01
N ILE A 655 -24.56 -17.19 -20.22
CA ILE A 655 -23.42 -17.21 -21.15
C ILE A 655 -22.75 -15.85 -21.04
N ILE A 656 -21.56 -15.82 -20.46
CA ILE A 656 -20.81 -14.60 -20.15
C ILE A 656 -19.57 -14.53 -21.03
N SER A 657 -19.32 -13.42 -21.70
CA SER A 657 -18.06 -13.13 -22.39
C SER A 657 -17.43 -11.84 -21.85
N TYR A 658 -16.14 -11.68 -22.06
CA TYR A 658 -15.37 -10.53 -21.60
C TYR A 658 -14.45 -10.01 -22.70
N SER A 659 -14.22 -8.69 -22.72
CA SER A 659 -13.20 -8.06 -23.55
C SER A 659 -12.55 -6.89 -22.81
N GLY A 660 -11.24 -6.73 -22.97
CA GLY A 660 -10.51 -5.51 -22.63
C GLY A 660 -10.16 -4.76 -23.91
N LEU A 661 -10.34 -3.44 -23.89
CA LEU A 661 -10.23 -2.57 -25.03
C LEU A 661 -9.35 -1.36 -24.69
N PHE A 662 -8.77 -0.79 -25.74
CA PHE A 662 -8.13 0.52 -25.73
C PHE A 662 -8.74 1.32 -26.87
N ASN A 663 -9.18 2.55 -26.58
CA ASN A 663 -9.95 3.38 -27.51
C ASN A 663 -11.09 2.60 -28.20
N ASP A 664 -11.88 1.87 -27.40
CA ASP A 664 -13.03 1.06 -27.84
C ASP A 664 -12.69 -0.06 -28.84
N SER A 665 -11.42 -0.46 -28.93
CA SER A 665 -10.95 -1.47 -29.88
C SER A 665 -9.97 -2.46 -29.25
N GLN A 666 -9.72 -3.59 -29.94
CA GLN A 666 -8.66 -4.52 -29.58
C GLN A 666 -7.33 -3.77 -29.57
N TYR A 667 -6.62 -3.79 -28.44
CA TYR A 667 -5.34 -3.13 -28.34
C TYR A 667 -4.28 -3.87 -29.17
N ASP A 668 -3.55 -3.12 -29.98
CA ASP A 668 -2.42 -3.55 -30.79
C ASP A 668 -1.24 -2.62 -30.46
N PRO A 669 -0.36 -3.01 -29.52
CA PRO A 669 0.70 -2.13 -29.03
C PRO A 669 1.69 -1.81 -30.14
N ALA A 670 1.81 -0.53 -30.47
CA ALA A 670 2.89 -0.04 -31.31
C ALA A 670 4.16 0.10 -30.48
N ALA A 671 5.27 -0.45 -30.96
CA ALA A 671 6.57 -0.28 -30.31
C ALA A 671 6.87 1.21 -30.12
N CYS A 672 7.42 1.56 -28.96
CA CYS A 672 7.95 2.90 -28.75
C CYS A 672 9.02 3.21 -29.83
N VAL A 673 9.15 4.47 -30.24
CA VAL A 673 10.16 4.91 -31.22
C VAL A 673 10.82 6.20 -30.75
N GLY A 674 12.15 6.23 -30.73
CA GLY A 674 12.94 7.41 -30.38
C GLY A 674 13.38 7.45 -28.91
N ASP A 675 13.77 8.63 -28.44
CA ASP A 675 14.31 8.85 -27.08
C ASP A 675 13.26 8.63 -25.97
N ASP A 676 11.97 8.49 -26.33
CA ASP A 676 10.87 8.19 -25.42
C ASP A 676 10.81 6.70 -25.02
N CYS A 677 11.57 5.84 -25.70
CA CYS A 677 11.76 4.44 -25.29
C CYS A 677 12.69 4.37 -24.07
N VAL A 678 12.25 3.67 -23.02
CA VAL A 678 13.10 3.38 -21.86
C VAL A 678 13.57 1.93 -21.87
N ASP A 679 14.87 1.71 -21.67
CA ASP A 679 15.47 0.36 -21.56
C ASP A 679 14.94 -0.45 -20.35
N GLN A 680 14.14 0.17 -19.47
CA GLN A 680 13.63 -0.39 -18.21
C GLN A 680 12.10 -0.57 -18.18
N GLY A 681 11.43 -0.33 -19.31
CA GLY A 681 9.99 -0.58 -19.43
C GLY A 681 9.63 -2.07 -19.31
N PHE A 682 8.34 -2.36 -19.27
CA PHE A 682 7.82 -3.72 -19.39
C PHE A 682 6.45 -3.74 -20.07
N PRO A 683 6.03 -4.88 -20.68
CA PRO A 683 4.86 -4.91 -21.54
C PRO A 683 3.56 -4.61 -20.79
N ALA A 684 2.60 -4.06 -21.52
CA ALA A 684 1.24 -3.85 -21.04
C ALA A 684 0.64 -5.17 -20.47
N GLU A 685 0.10 -5.10 -19.26
CA GLU A 685 -0.53 -6.23 -18.56
C GLU A 685 -1.79 -5.75 -17.83
N ILE A 686 -2.93 -6.39 -18.10
CA ILE A 686 -4.11 -6.27 -17.25
C ILE A 686 -4.02 -7.32 -16.15
N ARG A 687 -3.95 -6.90 -14.89
CA ARG A 687 -4.07 -7.82 -13.75
C ARG A 687 -5.51 -7.82 -13.26
N MET A 688 -6.27 -8.85 -13.67
CA MET A 688 -7.69 -8.98 -13.31
C MET A 688 -8.04 -10.29 -12.56
N ARG A 689 -8.95 -10.17 -11.59
CA ARG A 689 -9.70 -11.27 -10.97
C ARG A 689 -11.18 -10.91 -10.97
N SER A 690 -12.00 -11.70 -11.64
CA SER A 690 -13.45 -11.47 -11.72
C SER A 690 -14.26 -12.67 -11.22
N TYR A 691 -15.44 -12.40 -10.67
CA TYR A 691 -16.35 -13.39 -10.12
C TYR A 691 -17.80 -13.03 -10.45
N LEU A 692 -18.64 -14.04 -10.68
CA LEU A 692 -20.09 -13.93 -10.59
C LEU A 692 -20.48 -14.31 -9.16
N VAL A 693 -21.07 -13.37 -8.42
CA VAL A 693 -21.52 -13.58 -7.04
C VAL A 693 -23.04 -13.75 -7.06
N ILE A 694 -23.50 -14.88 -6.53
CA ILE A 694 -24.91 -15.24 -6.45
C ILE A 694 -25.40 -15.02 -5.02
N TYR A 695 -26.45 -14.24 -4.88
CA TYR A 695 -27.13 -13.96 -3.62
C TYR A 695 -28.42 -14.74 -3.54
N GLY A 696 -28.81 -15.08 -2.32
CA GLY A 696 -30.13 -15.62 -2.02
C GLY A 696 -30.67 -15.07 -0.70
N ARG A 697 -31.93 -15.38 -0.43
CA ARG A 697 -32.61 -14.93 0.79
C ARG A 697 -31.93 -15.51 2.03
N LYS A 698 -31.62 -14.64 2.98
CA LYS A 698 -31.06 -15.02 4.28
C LYS A 698 -32.09 -15.88 5.03
N GLN A 699 -31.72 -17.12 5.36
CA GLN A 699 -32.57 -17.98 6.17
C GLN A 699 -32.57 -17.43 7.62
N PRO A 700 -33.73 -17.28 8.28
CA PRO A 700 -33.77 -16.81 9.66
C PRO A 700 -33.01 -17.78 10.57
N SER A 701 -32.18 -17.25 11.47
CA SER A 701 -31.38 -18.06 12.40
C SER A 701 -32.28 -18.95 13.28
N SER A 702 -31.78 -20.12 13.68
CA SER A 702 -32.48 -21.05 14.56
C SER A 702 -32.84 -20.43 15.92
N LYS A 703 -32.05 -19.45 16.40
CA LYS A 703 -32.37 -18.64 17.58
C LYS A 703 -33.61 -17.75 17.38
N ALA A 704 -33.73 -17.09 16.22
CA ALA A 704 -34.91 -16.28 15.90
C ALA A 704 -36.17 -17.15 15.70
N GLN A 705 -36.01 -18.39 15.23
CA GLN A 705 -37.11 -19.37 15.18
C GLN A 705 -37.52 -19.87 16.57
N ALA A 706 -36.57 -20.05 17.50
CA ALA A 706 -36.85 -20.44 18.89
C ALA A 706 -37.61 -19.33 19.67
N GLU A 707 -37.25 -18.07 19.48
CA GLU A 707 -37.95 -16.94 20.11
C GLU A 707 -39.36 -16.70 19.52
N ARG A 708 -39.55 -16.93 18.21
CA ARG A 708 -40.89 -16.92 17.59
C ARG A 708 -41.75 -18.13 17.98
N GLY A 709 -41.15 -19.26 18.31
CA GLY A 709 -41.84 -20.43 18.85
C GLY A 709 -42.37 -20.23 20.28
N ALA A 710 -41.74 -19.34 21.06
CA ALA A 710 -42.14 -19.04 22.44
C ALA A 710 -43.27 -18.01 22.56
N SER A 711 -43.66 -17.33 21.47
CA SER A 711 -44.66 -16.25 21.47
C SER A 711 -45.98 -16.59 20.74
N SER A 712 -46.33 -17.88 20.61
CA SER A 712 -47.68 -18.25 20.19
C SER A 712 -48.69 -18.10 21.33
N PRO A 713 -49.81 -17.35 21.15
CA PRO A 713 -50.82 -17.21 22.19
C PRO A 713 -51.60 -18.52 22.35
N LYS A 714 -51.77 -18.96 23.60
CA LYS A 714 -52.68 -20.04 23.98
C LYS A 714 -54.11 -19.69 23.53
N LEU A 715 -54.57 -20.29 22.43
CA LEU A 715 -55.98 -20.31 22.07
C LEU A 715 -56.74 -21.19 23.08
N ARG A 716 -57.51 -20.53 23.96
CA ARG A 716 -58.52 -21.15 24.83
C ARG A 716 -59.80 -21.36 24.01
N GLY A 717 -60.44 -22.51 24.27
CA GLY A 717 -61.46 -23.12 23.43
C GLY A 717 -62.81 -22.42 23.33
N ILE A 718 -63.60 -22.92 22.36
CA ILE A 718 -65.06 -22.92 22.40
C ILE A 718 -65.53 -24.34 22.09
N SER A 719 -66.50 -24.78 22.89
CA SER A 719 -67.01 -26.15 23.05
C SER A 719 -68.05 -26.59 22.01
N ARG A 720 -68.10 -27.93 21.86
CA ARG A 720 -69.26 -28.83 21.66
C ARG A 720 -70.07 -28.80 20.36
N MET A 721 -70.02 -29.95 19.66
CA MET A 721 -71.23 -30.71 19.31
C MET A 721 -70.96 -32.22 19.45
N GLU A 722 -71.99 -32.96 19.85
CA GLU A 722 -72.00 -34.26 20.55
C GLU A 722 -72.29 -35.49 19.68
N VAL A 723 -71.77 -36.66 20.12
CA VAL A 723 -72.38 -38.03 20.14
C VAL A 723 -72.63 -38.73 18.78
N SER A 724 -72.31 -40.00 18.50
CA SER A 724 -72.54 -41.29 19.18
C SER A 724 -71.50 -42.35 18.73
N SER A 725 -70.74 -43.01 19.60
CA SER A 725 -70.98 -44.28 20.31
C SER A 725 -71.11 -45.57 19.47
N SER A 726 -70.37 -46.59 19.93
CA SER A 726 -70.53 -48.06 19.82
C SER A 726 -69.58 -48.77 18.84
N GLU A 727 -68.96 -49.92 19.14
CA GLU A 727 -68.76 -50.69 20.38
C GLU A 727 -67.64 -51.74 20.15
N GLN A 728 -66.82 -51.94 21.19
CA GLN A 728 -66.27 -53.22 21.69
C GLN A 728 -65.38 -54.13 20.79
N GLY A 729 -64.15 -54.40 21.26
CA GLY A 729 -63.80 -55.73 21.76
C GLY A 729 -62.29 -55.88 22.10
N VAL A 730 -62.01 -56.61 23.17
CA VAL A 730 -60.76 -56.67 23.94
C VAL A 730 -60.00 -57.99 23.68
N TRP A 731 -58.66 -57.97 23.67
CA TRP A 731 -57.68 -58.88 24.33
C TRP A 731 -56.39 -59.18 23.53
N SER A 732 -55.27 -58.79 24.17
CA SER A 732 -53.91 -59.41 24.24
C SER A 732 -53.24 -60.09 23.05
N GLY A 733 -51.97 -59.76 22.82
CA GLY A 733 -51.02 -60.66 22.14
C GLY A 733 -49.73 -59.96 21.69
N ALA A 734 -48.59 -60.50 22.13
CA ALA A 734 -47.25 -60.01 21.86
C ALA A 734 -46.79 -60.20 20.40
N GLY A 735 -45.80 -59.38 19.99
CA GLY A 735 -44.68 -59.86 19.17
C GLY A 735 -44.69 -59.57 17.66
N LEU A 736 -43.63 -58.87 17.25
CA LEU A 736 -42.85 -59.05 16.00
C LEU A 736 -43.42 -58.60 14.64
N ALA A 737 -42.70 -57.61 14.08
CA ALA A 737 -42.14 -57.55 12.73
C ALA A 737 -43.03 -57.21 11.50
N GLY A 738 -42.55 -56.21 10.73
CA GLY A 738 -42.95 -55.88 9.34
C GLY A 738 -44.23 -55.05 9.26
N SER A 739 -44.39 -54.00 8.46
CA SER A 739 -43.78 -53.69 7.18
C SER A 739 -44.38 -52.38 6.66
N VAL A 740 -43.60 -51.33 6.42
CA VAL A 740 -43.96 -50.23 5.50
C VAL A 740 -42.66 -49.67 4.90
N SER A 741 -42.10 -50.36 3.90
CA SER A 741 -41.09 -49.78 3.01
C SER A 741 -40.93 -50.61 1.72
N PHE A 742 -42.02 -50.88 1.02
CA PHE A 742 -41.99 -51.65 -0.24
C PHE A 742 -42.64 -50.96 -1.46
N CYS A 743 -43.31 -49.82 -1.28
CA CYS A 743 -43.84 -49.05 -2.41
C CYS A 743 -42.89 -47.99 -3.00
N PHE A 744 -41.79 -47.64 -2.31
CA PHE A 744 -40.86 -46.60 -2.79
C PHE A 744 -39.69 -47.16 -3.62
N VAL A 745 -39.38 -48.46 -3.48
CA VAL A 745 -38.24 -49.10 -4.18
C VAL A 745 -38.61 -49.57 -5.60
N ILE A 746 -39.88 -49.88 -5.86
CA ILE A 746 -40.36 -50.31 -7.19
C ILE A 746 -40.44 -49.14 -8.19
N LEU A 747 -40.66 -47.90 -7.71
CA LEU A 747 -40.71 -46.71 -8.58
C LEU A 747 -39.33 -46.28 -9.09
N LEU A 748 -38.27 -46.48 -8.28
CA LEU A 748 -36.89 -46.15 -8.66
C LEU A 748 -36.26 -47.18 -9.62
N GLY A 749 -36.65 -48.46 -9.52
CA GLY A 749 -36.17 -49.51 -10.42
C GLY A 749 -36.67 -49.40 -11.87
N LEU A 750 -37.89 -48.90 -12.09
CA LEU A 750 -38.46 -48.76 -13.44
C LEU A 750 -37.93 -47.52 -14.19
N ILE A 751 -37.50 -46.48 -13.47
CA ILE A 751 -36.88 -45.28 -14.07
C ILE A 751 -35.44 -45.58 -14.51
N SER A 752 -34.70 -46.41 -13.77
CA SER A 752 -33.35 -46.84 -14.16
C SER A 752 -33.31 -47.75 -15.40
N PHE A 753 -34.35 -48.55 -15.67
CA PHE A 753 -34.39 -49.39 -16.88
C PHE A 753 -34.80 -48.61 -18.15
N HIS A 754 -35.55 -47.51 -18.01
CA HIS A 754 -35.93 -46.68 -19.15
C HIS A 754 -34.82 -45.72 -19.60
N LEU A 755 -33.99 -45.25 -18.67
CA LEU A 755 -32.81 -44.41 -18.96
C LEU A 755 -31.61 -45.20 -19.52
N TYR A 756 -31.45 -46.48 -19.16
CA TYR A 756 -30.37 -47.32 -19.69
C TYR A 756 -30.59 -47.71 -21.18
N ARG A 757 -31.84 -47.81 -21.65
CA ARG A 757 -32.16 -48.22 -23.03
C ARG A 757 -32.05 -47.10 -24.08
N ARG A 758 -31.95 -45.83 -23.68
CA ARG A 758 -31.78 -44.68 -24.60
C ARG A 758 -30.31 -44.31 -24.89
N ARG A 759 -29.33 -44.89 -24.19
CA ARG A 759 -27.90 -44.62 -24.37
C ARG A 759 -27.14 -45.61 -25.27
N ALA A 760 -27.84 -46.55 -25.91
CA ALA A 760 -27.23 -47.54 -26.81
C ALA A 760 -27.49 -47.28 -28.32
N THR A 761 -28.17 -46.19 -28.67
CA THR A 761 -28.32 -45.74 -30.07
C THR A 761 -28.34 -44.22 -30.14
N ARG A 762 -27.17 -43.60 -30.06
CA ARG A 762 -26.77 -42.36 -30.73
C ARG A 762 -25.27 -42.16 -30.54
#